data_AF-A0A6J1JBR8-F1
#
_entry.id   AF-A0A6J1JBR8-F1
#
_cell.length_a   1.000
_cell.length_b   1.000
_cell.length_c   1.000
_cell.angle_alpha   90.00
_cell.angle_beta   90.00
_cell.angle_gamma   90.00
#
_symmetry.space_group_name_H-M   'P 1'
#
loop_
_entity.id
_entity.type
_entity.pdbx_description
1 polymer ?
#
loop_
_entity_poly.entity_id
_entity_poly.type
_entity_poly.pdbx_seq_one_letter_code
_entity_poly.pdbx_strand_id
1 'polypeptide(L)'
;MQLEFLGGSSVLSSPHSAPYKQRMASFGALSLCPCSPLSRPHQTVRTITRCRGSPTVLGKNVSKEHRKRPGRLEGAKRSMEDSVQRKMEQFYEGSDGPPLRVLPIGGLGEIGMNCMLVGNYDRYILIDAGVMFPDHDELGVQKIIPDTTFIRRWSHKIEAVVITHGHEDHIGALPWVIPALDSHTPIFASSFTVELIKKRLKENGIFIPSRLKVFKMKRRFTAGPFEIEPIRVTHSIPDCCGLVLRCADGTIFHTGDWKIDESPLDGKVFDRETLEQLSKEGVTLMMSDSTNVLSPGRTISESVVADALLRRISAAKGRVITTQFASNIHRLGSVKAAADLTGRKLVFVGMSLRTYLDAAWKDGKAPIDPSTLVKVEDIDAYAPKDLLIVTTGSQAEPRAALNLASYGSSHSLKLSKEDMILYSAKVIPGNESRVMKMLNRISEIGSNIIMGKNELLHTSGHGYRGELEEVLQIVKPQHFLPIHGELLFLKEHELLGRSTGIRHTTVIKNGEMLGVSHLRNRRVLSNGFTSLGMENLQLKYSDGDKAFGSSSELFVDERLKIATDGIIVVSMEILRPQSVDGLNETGIRGKLRITTRCLWLDKGKLLDALHKAAHAALSSCPVNCPLPHMERTVSELLRKMVRKYSGKRPEVIVMAVENPGGVLTEELGTRLSGKSNTGIGISAFRKAVDGQPTKSHLNSIKPNGNDDFHSEDNSSQESQGFCIKPERLLPEEDYIPSNSTEMNSFDNEGLEDFWRPFITPTSPANELAKDNEGSVQQSKNTLEITNEGEEVSDDKSLKTSNSDVKPVKRNKWKPEEIKKLIQLRGKLHDRFQVAKGRMALWEEISTSMLADGINRSPGQCKSLWASLVVKFEQESKSENKSKSWPYFDEMSGILSGSEDVATE
;
A
#
# COMPACT_ATOMS: atom_id res chain seq x y z
N MET A 1 -56.46 14.79 42.93
CA MET A 1 -57.71 15.30 43.53
C MET A 1 -58.88 14.77 42.71
N GLN A 2 -60.06 14.70 43.34
CA GLN A 2 -61.40 14.84 42.75
C GLN A 2 -61.47 15.78 41.52
N LEU A 3 -62.35 15.65 40.52
CA LEU A 3 -63.61 14.87 40.36
C LEU A 3 -63.96 14.68 38.86
N GLU A 4 -64.72 13.61 38.52
CA GLU A 4 -65.93 13.49 37.64
C GLU A 4 -66.15 14.39 36.38
N PHE A 5 -67.02 14.07 35.39
CA PHE A 5 -68.11 13.08 35.28
C PHE A 5 -68.49 12.77 33.79
N LEU A 6 -69.22 11.65 33.58
CA LEU A 6 -70.14 11.31 32.46
C LEU A 6 -69.53 10.98 31.08
N GLY A 7 -70.07 10.04 30.29
CA GLY A 7 -71.11 9.04 30.57
C GLY A 7 -72.01 8.72 29.36
N GLY A 8 -72.05 7.46 28.88
CA GLY A 8 -72.87 7.09 27.71
C GLY A 8 -72.76 5.66 27.18
N SER A 9 -73.44 4.72 27.86
CA SER A 9 -74.28 3.62 27.32
C SER A 9 -74.04 3.11 25.87
N SER A 10 -73.52 1.90 25.64
CA SER A 10 -74.20 0.56 25.63
C SER A 10 -75.10 0.29 24.39
N VAL A 11 -75.19 -0.91 23.78
CA VAL A 11 -75.90 -2.15 24.23
C VAL A 11 -75.72 -3.30 23.18
N LEU A 12 -75.45 -4.57 23.60
CA LEU A 12 -75.66 -5.89 22.90
C LEU A 12 -75.01 -6.14 21.50
N SER A 13 -74.88 -7.37 20.94
CA SER A 13 -74.84 -8.77 21.46
C SER A 13 -74.18 -9.74 20.45
N SER A 14 -73.75 -10.92 20.90
CA SER A 14 -73.25 -12.09 20.12
C SER A 14 -74.41 -13.05 19.70
N PRO A 15 -74.22 -14.32 19.20
CA PRO A 15 -73.01 -15.09 18.82
C PRO A 15 -73.14 -15.95 17.50
N HIS A 16 -72.17 -16.87 17.28
CA HIS A 16 -72.24 -18.19 16.59
C HIS A 16 -71.87 -18.43 15.09
N SER A 17 -70.83 -19.29 14.92
CA SER A 17 -70.63 -20.44 13.97
C SER A 17 -70.89 -20.37 12.44
N ALA A 18 -69.81 -20.56 11.64
CA ALA A 18 -69.45 -21.77 10.84
C ALA A 18 -70.55 -22.68 10.16
N PRO A 19 -70.25 -23.48 9.10
CA PRO A 19 -69.11 -23.53 8.15
C PRO A 19 -69.42 -23.91 6.65
N TYR A 20 -68.36 -24.09 5.84
CA TYR A 20 -68.17 -25.10 4.75
C TYR A 20 -68.59 -24.84 3.27
N LYS A 21 -67.74 -25.39 2.36
CA LYS A 21 -67.88 -25.70 0.91
C LYS A 21 -67.83 -24.52 -0.11
N GLN A 22 -67.49 -24.69 -1.41
CA GLN A 22 -66.56 -25.55 -2.19
C GLN A 22 -66.95 -25.49 -3.69
N ARG A 23 -66.12 -24.96 -4.61
CA ARG A 23 -66.03 -25.40 -6.05
C ARG A 23 -64.94 -24.66 -6.86
N MET A 24 -64.67 -25.17 -8.08
CA MET A 24 -63.68 -24.71 -9.07
C MET A 24 -64.36 -24.26 -10.38
N ALA A 25 -63.53 -23.74 -11.32
CA ALA A 25 -63.62 -23.84 -12.79
C ALA A 25 -64.09 -22.61 -13.63
N SER A 26 -63.09 -21.85 -14.12
CA SER A 26 -62.78 -21.52 -15.54
C SER A 26 -63.85 -21.28 -16.63
N PHE A 27 -63.52 -20.35 -17.54
CA PHE A 27 -64.15 -19.95 -18.83
C PHE A 27 -65.43 -19.08 -18.74
N GLY A 28 -65.65 -18.06 -19.60
CA GLY A 28 -64.74 -17.42 -20.57
C GLY A 28 -65.46 -16.57 -21.66
N ALA A 29 -64.80 -15.50 -22.15
CA ALA A 29 -65.15 -14.65 -23.32
C ALA A 29 -66.52 -13.90 -23.28
N LEU A 30 -66.82 -12.88 -24.09
CA LEU A 30 -66.09 -12.08 -25.10
C LEU A 30 -65.81 -10.65 -24.53
N SER A 31 -65.46 -9.55 -25.23
CA SER A 31 -65.30 -9.14 -26.66
C SER A 31 -64.25 -7.99 -26.72
N LEU A 32 -64.00 -7.16 -27.75
CA LEU A 32 -64.59 -6.87 -29.08
C LEU A 32 -63.46 -6.40 -30.05
N CYS A 33 -63.77 -5.70 -31.16
CA CYS A 33 -62.82 -5.09 -32.12
C CYS A 33 -63.49 -3.86 -32.83
N PRO A 34 -62.91 -3.11 -33.80
CA PRO A 34 -62.09 -3.52 -34.98
C PRO A 34 -60.65 -2.91 -34.94
N CYS A 35 -59.79 -2.84 -35.98
CA CYS A 35 -59.89 -3.11 -37.44
C CYS A 35 -58.51 -3.53 -38.04
N SER A 36 -58.35 -3.63 -39.37
CA SER A 36 -57.08 -3.98 -40.07
C SER A 36 -57.00 -3.46 -41.52
N PRO A 37 -55.93 -3.79 -42.30
CA PRO A 37 -55.97 -4.99 -43.16
C PRO A 37 -54.70 -5.92 -43.20
N LEU A 38 -53.85 -5.87 -44.24
CA LEU A 38 -53.04 -7.00 -44.78
C LEU A 38 -51.72 -6.51 -45.45
N SER A 39 -50.68 -7.28 -45.85
CA SER A 39 -50.27 -8.72 -45.78
C SER A 39 -48.72 -8.82 -45.99
N ARG A 40 -47.91 -9.87 -45.73
CA ARG A 40 -47.98 -11.36 -45.65
C ARG A 40 -47.85 -12.14 -47.00
N PRO A 41 -47.33 -13.41 -47.08
CA PRO A 41 -46.61 -14.25 -46.08
C PRO A 41 -45.53 -15.31 -46.55
N HIS A 42 -45.01 -16.13 -45.60
CA HIS A 42 -44.61 -17.58 -45.63
C HIS A 42 -43.47 -18.22 -46.51
N GLN A 43 -42.38 -18.65 -45.84
CA GLN A 43 -41.89 -20.05 -45.56
C GLN A 43 -41.50 -21.14 -46.64
N THR A 44 -40.50 -21.95 -46.24
CA THR A 44 -40.22 -23.42 -46.47
C THR A 44 -39.42 -24.02 -47.68
N VAL A 45 -38.29 -24.70 -47.34
CA VAL A 45 -37.88 -26.11 -47.71
C VAL A 45 -37.03 -26.47 -48.97
N ARG A 46 -35.84 -27.06 -48.71
CA ARG A 46 -35.02 -28.12 -49.41
C ARG A 46 -34.34 -27.97 -50.82
N THR A 47 -33.02 -28.28 -50.81
CA THR A 47 -32.21 -29.14 -51.73
C THR A 47 -31.67 -28.74 -53.15
N ILE A 48 -30.34 -28.88 -53.31
CA ILE A 48 -29.56 -29.57 -54.39
C ILE A 48 -29.11 -28.83 -55.68
N THR A 49 -27.89 -29.22 -56.16
CA THR A 49 -27.19 -28.91 -57.46
C THR A 49 -26.61 -27.49 -57.68
N ARG A 50 -25.30 -27.32 -58.03
CA ARG A 50 -24.60 -27.37 -59.36
C ARG A 50 -25.00 -26.21 -60.32
N CYS A 51 -24.13 -25.58 -61.13
CA CYS A 51 -22.72 -25.89 -61.49
C CYS A 51 -21.95 -24.70 -62.15
N ARG A 52 -20.60 -24.80 -62.16
CA ARG A 52 -19.63 -24.24 -63.14
C ARG A 52 -19.46 -22.71 -63.31
N GLY A 53 -18.21 -22.30 -63.56
CA GLY A 53 -17.81 -20.93 -63.88
C GLY A 53 -16.29 -20.74 -63.98
N SER A 54 -15.62 -21.48 -64.89
CA SER A 54 -14.15 -21.50 -65.02
C SER A 54 -13.69 -21.18 -66.45
N PRO A 55 -12.54 -20.52 -66.62
CA PRO A 55 -11.68 -20.75 -67.78
C PRO A 55 -10.32 -21.35 -67.39
N THR A 56 -9.90 -22.35 -68.15
CA THR A 56 -8.52 -22.85 -68.30
C THR A 56 -7.85 -22.09 -69.47
N VAL A 57 -6.61 -22.28 -69.94
CA VAL A 57 -5.61 -23.37 -69.86
C VAL A 57 -4.20 -22.76 -70.02
N LEU A 58 -3.17 -23.28 -69.32
CA LEU A 58 -1.88 -23.73 -69.89
C LEU A 58 -0.95 -24.24 -68.77
N GLY A 59 -0.02 -25.15 -69.10
CA GLY A 59 0.99 -25.63 -68.15
C GLY A 59 2.06 -26.49 -68.82
N LYS A 60 3.16 -26.74 -68.09
CA LYS A 60 4.19 -27.75 -68.39
C LYS A 60 4.89 -28.19 -67.08
N ASN A 61 5.44 -29.40 -67.08
CA ASN A 61 6.08 -30.06 -65.93
C ASN A 61 7.60 -29.81 -65.87
N VAL A 62 8.28 -30.50 -64.92
CA VAL A 62 9.75 -30.64 -64.73
C VAL A 62 10.35 -29.48 -63.89
N SER A 63 11.10 -29.69 -62.79
CA SER A 63 11.53 -30.93 -62.09
C SER A 63 11.76 -30.72 -60.57
N LYS A 64 12.01 -31.85 -59.87
CA LYS A 64 12.43 -31.98 -58.46
C LYS A 64 13.51 -30.97 -58.01
N GLU A 65 13.40 -30.48 -56.77
CA GLU A 65 14.54 -30.54 -55.83
C GLU A 65 14.09 -30.46 -54.34
N HIS A 66 15.04 -30.61 -53.41
CA HIS A 66 14.75 -30.96 -52.00
C HIS A 66 14.44 -29.76 -51.08
N ARG A 67 13.40 -29.90 -50.25
CA ARG A 67 13.40 -29.34 -48.87
C ARG A 67 13.14 -30.44 -47.84
N LYS A 68 13.99 -30.47 -46.81
CA LYS A 68 14.02 -31.53 -45.79
C LYS A 68 12.88 -31.36 -44.78
N ARG A 69 12.22 -32.47 -44.40
CA ARG A 69 11.37 -32.51 -43.20
C ARG A 69 12.28 -32.59 -41.95
N PRO A 70 12.01 -31.88 -40.85
CA PRO A 70 12.42 -32.35 -39.53
C PRO A 70 11.67 -33.64 -39.19
N GLY A 71 12.32 -34.56 -38.49
CA GLY A 71 11.79 -35.90 -38.25
C GLY A 71 10.62 -35.93 -37.26
N ARG A 72 9.57 -36.68 -37.59
CA ARG A 72 8.60 -37.19 -36.60
C ARG A 72 9.19 -38.47 -36.00
N LEU A 73 9.85 -38.36 -34.85
CA LEU A 73 10.28 -39.51 -34.04
C LEU A 73 9.51 -39.53 -32.72
N GLU A 74 9.09 -40.74 -32.38
CA GLU A 74 8.72 -41.30 -31.07
C GLU A 74 7.93 -40.42 -30.08
N GLY A 75 6.72 -40.88 -29.76
CA GLY A 75 5.90 -40.29 -28.71
C GLY A 75 6.42 -40.69 -27.33
N ALA A 76 6.96 -39.72 -26.59
CA ALA A 76 7.07 -39.83 -25.14
C ALA A 76 5.68 -40.10 -24.55
N LYS A 77 5.56 -41.11 -23.69
CA LYS A 77 4.39 -41.28 -22.83
C LYS A 77 4.31 -40.05 -21.92
N ARG A 78 3.44 -39.09 -22.25
CA ARG A 78 3.11 -37.99 -21.33
C ARG A 78 2.64 -38.62 -20.03
N SER A 79 3.24 -38.27 -18.90
CA SER A 79 2.78 -38.86 -17.63
C SER A 79 1.33 -38.45 -17.38
N MET A 80 0.60 -39.26 -16.61
CA MET A 80 -0.69 -38.83 -16.09
C MET A 80 -0.50 -37.54 -15.26
N GLU A 81 0.62 -37.44 -14.53
CA GLU A 81 1.07 -36.26 -13.80
C GLU A 81 1.21 -35.03 -14.71
N ASP A 82 1.92 -35.13 -15.85
CA ASP A 82 2.05 -34.06 -16.85
C ASP A 82 0.71 -33.56 -17.43
N SER A 83 -0.35 -34.37 -17.32
CA SER A 83 -1.69 -34.05 -17.80
C SER A 83 -2.62 -33.55 -16.71
N VAL A 84 -2.38 -33.96 -15.46
CA VAL A 84 -3.03 -33.43 -14.25
C VAL A 84 -2.48 -32.05 -13.94
N GLN A 85 -1.15 -31.88 -13.96
CA GLN A 85 -0.47 -30.60 -13.79
C GLN A 85 -1.01 -29.53 -14.75
N ARG A 86 -1.08 -29.85 -16.05
CA ARG A 86 -1.68 -28.96 -17.08
C ARG A 86 -3.19 -28.74 -16.98
N LYS A 87 -3.91 -29.59 -16.24
CA LYS A 87 -5.32 -29.35 -15.89
C LYS A 87 -5.46 -28.48 -14.64
N MET A 88 -4.54 -28.58 -13.69
CA MET A 88 -4.47 -27.70 -12.51
C MET A 88 -3.94 -26.30 -12.88
N GLU A 89 -3.13 -26.19 -13.94
CA GLU A 89 -2.73 -24.91 -14.54
C GLU A 89 -3.87 -24.20 -15.29
N GLN A 90 -4.93 -24.93 -15.69
CA GLN A 90 -6.06 -24.35 -16.42
C GLN A 90 -7.15 -23.88 -15.44
N PHE A 91 -7.27 -22.56 -15.27
CA PHE A 91 -8.31 -21.90 -14.49
C PHE A 91 -9.72 -22.41 -14.87
N TYR A 92 -10.46 -22.89 -13.87
CA TYR A 92 -11.68 -23.67 -14.08
C TYR A 92 -12.95 -22.83 -13.88
N GLU A 93 -13.61 -22.49 -14.98
CA GLU A 93 -14.86 -21.69 -14.97
C GLU A 93 -16.16 -22.54 -14.98
N GLY A 94 -16.09 -23.87 -14.90
CA GLY A 94 -17.25 -24.77 -15.02
C GLY A 94 -18.07 -24.93 -13.74
N SER A 95 -19.24 -25.58 -13.85
CA SER A 95 -20.17 -25.79 -12.74
C SER A 95 -19.99 -27.11 -11.96
N ASP A 96 -19.23 -28.08 -12.47
CA ASP A 96 -18.92 -29.31 -11.73
C ASP A 96 -17.92 -29.06 -10.57
N GLY A 97 -17.73 -30.05 -9.70
CA GLY A 97 -16.76 -30.01 -8.61
C GLY A 97 -17.30 -29.34 -7.34
N PRO A 98 -16.42 -28.78 -6.48
CA PRO A 98 -16.84 -28.21 -5.20
C PRO A 98 -17.80 -27.01 -5.35
N PRO A 99 -18.86 -26.95 -4.52
CA PRO A 99 -19.87 -25.89 -4.60
C PRO A 99 -19.36 -24.55 -4.11
N LEU A 100 -18.77 -24.50 -2.91
CA LEU A 100 -18.31 -23.26 -2.30
C LEU A 100 -16.96 -22.88 -2.91
N ARG A 101 -16.86 -21.66 -3.44
CA ARG A 101 -15.68 -21.21 -4.20
C ARG A 101 -15.22 -19.84 -3.72
N VAL A 102 -13.92 -19.69 -3.57
CA VAL A 102 -13.26 -18.43 -3.19
C VAL A 102 -12.18 -18.09 -4.21
N LEU A 103 -12.18 -16.84 -4.67
CA LEU A 103 -11.16 -16.29 -5.57
C LEU A 103 -10.78 -14.87 -5.09
N PRO A 104 -9.64 -14.70 -4.38
CA PRO A 104 -9.11 -13.38 -4.06
C PRO A 104 -8.65 -12.68 -5.35
N ILE A 105 -9.10 -11.44 -5.54
CA ILE A 105 -8.57 -10.53 -6.56
C ILE A 105 -7.51 -9.60 -5.94
N GLY A 106 -7.66 -9.28 -4.65
CA GLY A 106 -6.70 -8.59 -3.80
C GLY A 106 -6.93 -8.87 -2.30
N GLY A 107 -5.91 -8.61 -1.48
CA GLY A 107 -5.91 -8.78 -0.02
C GLY A 107 -5.12 -9.98 0.52
N LEU A 108 -4.60 -10.88 -0.33
CA LEU A 108 -3.87 -12.08 0.10
C LEU A 108 -2.41 -12.09 -0.40
N GLY A 109 -1.49 -11.91 0.54
CA GLY A 109 -0.05 -11.80 0.30
C GLY A 109 0.50 -10.38 0.51
N GLU A 110 -0.37 -9.42 0.82
CA GLU A 110 -0.14 -7.98 0.88
C GLU A 110 -0.95 -7.34 2.02
N ILE A 111 -0.83 -6.03 2.25
CA ILE A 111 -1.70 -5.28 3.18
C ILE A 111 -2.49 -4.22 2.40
N GLY A 112 -3.79 -4.47 2.24
CA GLY A 112 -4.72 -3.60 1.52
C GLY A 112 -5.27 -4.25 0.25
N MET A 113 -5.92 -3.45 -0.60
CA MET A 113 -6.55 -3.90 -1.86
C MET A 113 -7.60 -5.02 -1.69
N ASN A 114 -8.22 -5.15 -0.52
CA ASN A 114 -9.12 -6.27 -0.22
C ASN A 114 -10.30 -6.31 -1.20
N CYS A 115 -10.37 -7.40 -1.98
CA CYS A 115 -11.36 -7.57 -3.02
C CYS A 115 -11.46 -9.07 -3.35
N MET A 116 -12.53 -9.73 -2.91
CA MET A 116 -12.64 -11.20 -2.94
C MET A 116 -13.95 -11.66 -3.52
N LEU A 117 -13.90 -12.55 -4.52
CA LEU A 117 -15.10 -13.25 -4.99
C LEU A 117 -15.36 -14.47 -4.11
N VAL A 118 -16.60 -14.59 -3.64
CA VAL A 118 -17.11 -15.77 -2.94
C VAL A 118 -18.38 -16.23 -3.64
N GLY A 119 -18.49 -17.54 -3.93
CA GLY A 119 -19.57 -18.05 -4.77
C GLY A 119 -20.04 -19.46 -4.42
N ASN A 120 -21.19 -19.80 -5.01
CA ASN A 120 -21.77 -21.13 -5.04
C ASN A 120 -21.89 -21.52 -6.53
N TYR A 121 -21.09 -22.51 -6.94
CA TYR A 121 -20.87 -22.89 -8.34
C TYR A 121 -20.40 -21.72 -9.23
N ASP A 122 -21.21 -21.27 -10.18
CA ASP A 122 -20.89 -20.20 -11.14
C ASP A 122 -21.43 -18.82 -10.74
N ARG A 123 -22.15 -18.73 -9.60
CA ARG A 123 -22.76 -17.51 -9.06
C ARG A 123 -21.94 -16.94 -7.91
N TYR A 124 -21.59 -15.66 -7.96
CA TYR A 124 -20.68 -15.02 -7.00
C TYR A 124 -21.24 -13.71 -6.42
N ILE A 125 -20.75 -13.37 -5.23
CA ILE A 125 -20.73 -12.02 -4.67
C ILE A 125 -19.27 -11.52 -4.62
N LEU A 126 -19.08 -10.21 -4.70
CA LEU A 126 -17.81 -9.56 -4.42
C LEU A 126 -17.83 -8.99 -2.99
N ILE A 127 -16.89 -9.43 -2.15
CA ILE A 127 -16.65 -8.89 -0.82
C ILE A 127 -15.54 -7.85 -0.92
N ASP A 128 -15.87 -6.61 -0.54
CA ASP A 128 -15.00 -5.43 -0.55
C ASP A 128 -14.37 -5.07 -1.93
N ALA A 129 -13.85 -3.84 -2.01
CA ALA A 129 -13.20 -3.26 -3.19
C ALA A 129 -12.20 -2.17 -2.74
N GLY A 130 -11.12 -2.61 -2.12
CA GLY A 130 -10.05 -1.77 -1.58
C GLY A 130 -9.02 -1.28 -2.59
N VAL A 131 -8.25 -0.26 -2.18
CA VAL A 131 -6.93 0.06 -2.77
C VAL A 131 -5.79 -0.38 -1.87
N MET A 132 -4.61 -0.56 -2.46
CA MET A 132 -3.33 -0.54 -1.72
C MET A 132 -2.59 0.77 -2.04
N PHE A 133 -1.79 1.25 -1.10
CA PHE A 133 -0.93 2.42 -1.32
C PHE A 133 0.42 1.98 -1.89
N PRO A 134 1.01 2.74 -2.83
CA PRO A 134 2.21 2.31 -3.54
C PRO A 134 3.47 2.32 -2.68
N ASP A 135 4.39 1.42 -3.06
CA ASP A 135 5.70 1.25 -2.43
C ASP A 135 6.76 2.21 -3.01
N HIS A 136 7.98 2.17 -2.47
CA HIS A 136 9.04 3.16 -2.77
C HIS A 136 9.60 3.12 -4.20
N ASP A 137 9.39 2.02 -4.92
CA ASP A 137 9.85 1.79 -6.29
C ASP A 137 8.77 2.03 -7.37
N GLU A 138 7.50 2.14 -6.97
CA GLU A 138 6.35 2.41 -7.86
C GLU A 138 6.22 3.91 -8.19
N LEU A 139 7.26 4.49 -8.79
CA LEU A 139 7.47 5.93 -8.86
C LEU A 139 6.33 6.71 -9.55
N GLY A 140 5.66 7.56 -8.77
CA GLY A 140 4.59 8.45 -9.26
C GLY A 140 3.19 7.82 -9.26
N VAL A 141 3.06 6.52 -8.94
CA VAL A 141 1.76 5.92 -8.62
C VAL A 141 1.16 6.63 -7.40
N GLN A 142 -0.18 6.68 -7.33
CA GLN A 142 -0.91 7.17 -6.16
C GLN A 142 -1.74 6.08 -5.46
N LYS A 143 -2.23 5.08 -6.22
CA LYS A 143 -3.04 3.95 -5.73
C LYS A 143 -2.82 2.70 -6.59
N ILE A 144 -2.89 1.54 -5.96
CA ILE A 144 -2.99 0.22 -6.61
C ILE A 144 -4.42 -0.31 -6.41
N ILE A 145 -4.97 -0.95 -7.43
CA ILE A 145 -6.39 -1.29 -7.62
C ILE A 145 -6.48 -2.73 -8.18
N PRO A 146 -7.46 -3.55 -7.75
CA PRO A 146 -7.65 -4.91 -8.25
C PRO A 146 -7.97 -4.95 -9.75
N ASP A 147 -7.81 -6.12 -10.39
CA ASP A 147 -7.96 -6.24 -11.85
C ASP A 147 -9.41 -6.02 -12.34
N THR A 148 -9.71 -4.77 -12.70
CA THR A 148 -11.01 -4.39 -13.28
C THR A 148 -11.22 -4.87 -14.72
N THR A 149 -10.19 -5.43 -15.37
CA THR A 149 -10.35 -6.17 -16.62
C THR A 149 -10.94 -7.55 -16.35
N PHE A 150 -10.45 -8.26 -15.32
CA PHE A 150 -11.02 -9.54 -14.89
C PHE A 150 -12.46 -9.38 -14.35
N ILE A 151 -12.71 -8.41 -13.46
CA ILE A 151 -14.06 -8.14 -12.92
C ILE A 151 -15.06 -7.88 -14.05
N ARG A 152 -14.64 -7.18 -15.13
CA ARG A 152 -15.47 -6.92 -16.31
C ARG A 152 -15.70 -8.16 -17.19
N ARG A 153 -14.73 -9.07 -17.27
CA ARG A 153 -14.88 -10.38 -17.94
C ARG A 153 -15.94 -11.25 -17.24
N TRP A 154 -16.06 -11.10 -15.92
CA TRP A 154 -16.93 -11.90 -15.06
C TRP A 154 -18.16 -11.15 -14.54
N SER A 155 -18.47 -9.96 -15.04
CA SER A 155 -19.54 -9.09 -14.49
C SER A 155 -20.90 -9.80 -14.35
N HIS A 156 -21.26 -10.58 -15.38
CA HIS A 156 -22.46 -11.42 -15.47
C HIS A 156 -22.56 -12.54 -14.42
N LYS A 157 -21.46 -12.86 -13.70
CA LYS A 157 -21.42 -13.82 -12.59
C LYS A 157 -21.48 -13.16 -11.21
N ILE A 158 -21.30 -11.83 -11.14
CA ILE A 158 -21.15 -11.07 -9.89
C ILE A 158 -22.47 -10.37 -9.58
N GLU A 159 -23.33 -11.08 -8.85
CA GLU A 159 -24.71 -10.68 -8.59
C GLU A 159 -24.88 -9.62 -7.50
N ALA A 160 -23.86 -9.39 -6.67
CA ALA A 160 -23.85 -8.32 -5.67
C ALA A 160 -22.42 -7.94 -5.25
N VAL A 161 -22.26 -6.71 -4.75
CA VAL A 161 -21.13 -6.30 -3.92
C VAL A 161 -21.59 -6.21 -2.48
N VAL A 162 -20.80 -6.70 -1.52
CA VAL A 162 -21.05 -6.60 -0.09
C VAL A 162 -19.81 -6.02 0.58
N ILE A 163 -19.99 -4.96 1.37
CA ILE A 163 -18.90 -4.22 2.00
C ILE A 163 -18.90 -4.48 3.51
N THR A 164 -17.75 -4.86 4.06
CA THR A 164 -17.58 -5.17 5.49
C THR A 164 -17.53 -3.90 6.34
N HIS A 165 -16.78 -2.88 5.89
CA HIS A 165 -16.58 -1.62 6.58
C HIS A 165 -16.01 -0.50 5.68
N GLY A 166 -15.75 0.68 6.25
CA GLY A 166 -15.52 1.92 5.49
C GLY A 166 -14.08 2.38 5.24
N HIS A 167 -13.03 1.55 5.40
CA HIS A 167 -11.65 1.98 5.14
C HIS A 167 -11.27 1.98 3.64
N GLU A 168 -10.25 2.74 3.23
CA GLU A 168 -9.84 2.86 1.81
C GLU A 168 -9.37 1.52 1.20
N ASP A 169 -8.79 0.64 2.01
CA ASP A 169 -8.44 -0.75 1.70
C ASP A 169 -9.64 -1.71 1.63
N HIS A 170 -10.88 -1.21 1.79
CA HIS A 170 -12.12 -1.96 1.59
C HIS A 170 -13.14 -1.25 0.67
N ILE A 171 -13.11 0.09 0.54
CA ILE A 171 -14.02 0.87 -0.33
C ILE A 171 -13.34 1.82 -1.32
N GLY A 172 -12.00 1.92 -1.29
CA GLY A 172 -11.26 2.92 -2.06
C GLY A 172 -11.26 2.67 -3.57
N ALA A 173 -11.36 1.42 -4.04
CA ALA A 173 -11.34 1.06 -5.46
C ALA A 173 -12.73 1.01 -6.12
N LEU A 174 -13.81 1.23 -5.36
CA LEU A 174 -15.17 1.31 -5.88
C LEU A 174 -15.34 2.23 -7.13
N PRO A 175 -14.64 3.37 -7.28
CA PRO A 175 -14.70 4.18 -8.50
C PRO A 175 -14.28 3.46 -9.79
N TRP A 176 -13.40 2.46 -9.69
CA TRP A 176 -12.92 1.66 -10.83
C TRP A 176 -13.63 0.30 -10.94
N VAL A 177 -14.02 -0.28 -9.80
CA VAL A 177 -14.74 -1.57 -9.75
C VAL A 177 -16.20 -1.44 -10.18
N ILE A 178 -16.93 -0.41 -9.75
CA ILE A 178 -18.35 -0.26 -10.07
C ILE A 178 -18.63 -0.09 -11.58
N PRO A 179 -17.80 0.64 -12.36
CA PRO A 179 -17.89 0.67 -13.83
C PRO A 179 -17.35 -0.56 -14.56
N ALA A 180 -16.86 -1.57 -13.83
CA ALA A 180 -16.51 -2.89 -14.37
C ALA A 180 -17.61 -3.94 -14.12
N LEU A 181 -18.49 -3.72 -13.15
CA LEU A 181 -19.64 -4.57 -12.85
C LEU A 181 -20.85 -4.24 -13.73
N ASP A 182 -21.82 -5.16 -13.78
CA ASP A 182 -23.09 -4.92 -14.47
C ASP A 182 -23.81 -3.70 -13.84
N SER A 183 -24.51 -2.94 -14.68
CA SER A 183 -25.13 -1.65 -14.30
C SER A 183 -26.17 -1.78 -13.18
N HIS A 184 -26.74 -2.98 -13.01
CA HIS A 184 -27.77 -3.29 -12.02
C HIS A 184 -27.21 -3.89 -10.72
N THR A 185 -25.93 -4.29 -10.65
CA THR A 185 -25.37 -5.01 -9.50
C THR A 185 -25.52 -4.18 -8.22
N PRO A 186 -26.29 -4.64 -7.22
CA PRO A 186 -26.49 -3.94 -5.95
C PRO A 186 -25.22 -3.93 -5.10
N ILE A 187 -25.12 -2.91 -4.25
CA ILE A 187 -23.98 -2.68 -3.35
C ILE A 187 -24.54 -2.59 -1.93
N PHE A 188 -24.28 -3.61 -1.13
CA PHE A 188 -24.75 -3.75 0.24
C PHE A 188 -23.68 -3.29 1.23
N ALA A 189 -24.04 -2.38 2.14
CA ALA A 189 -23.13 -1.87 3.18
C ALA A 189 -23.89 -1.44 4.45
N SER A 190 -23.16 -1.22 5.55
CA SER A 190 -23.70 -0.57 6.76
C SER A 190 -24.00 0.93 6.52
N SER A 191 -24.88 1.54 7.30
CA SER A 191 -25.41 2.89 6.98
C SER A 191 -24.34 3.99 6.98
N PHE A 192 -23.40 3.95 7.93
CA PHE A 192 -22.22 4.82 7.95
C PHE A 192 -21.38 4.66 6.66
N THR A 193 -21.09 3.41 6.30
CA THR A 193 -20.31 3.04 5.12
C THR A 193 -21.02 3.47 3.82
N VAL A 194 -22.35 3.42 3.77
CA VAL A 194 -23.15 3.93 2.64
C VAL A 194 -22.93 5.42 2.40
N GLU A 195 -22.83 6.27 3.44
CA GLU A 195 -22.56 7.70 3.24
C GLU A 195 -21.14 7.97 2.70
N LEU A 196 -20.14 7.21 3.16
CA LEU A 196 -18.77 7.26 2.61
C LEU A 196 -18.72 6.84 1.13
N ILE A 197 -19.40 5.75 0.78
CA ILE A 197 -19.52 5.27 -0.61
C ILE A 197 -20.24 6.32 -1.45
N LYS A 198 -21.44 6.75 -1.04
CA LYS A 198 -22.28 7.75 -1.70
C LYS A 198 -21.53 9.05 -1.99
N LYS A 199 -20.68 9.54 -1.08
CA LYS A 199 -19.80 10.69 -1.35
C LYS A 199 -18.79 10.37 -2.47
N ARG A 200 -18.00 9.31 -2.31
CA ARG A 200 -16.97 8.89 -3.29
C ARG A 200 -17.55 8.64 -4.69
N LEU A 201 -18.75 8.05 -4.81
CA LEU A 201 -19.41 7.83 -6.11
C LEU A 201 -19.95 9.11 -6.73
N LYS A 202 -20.37 10.10 -5.93
CA LYS A 202 -20.78 11.43 -6.43
C LYS A 202 -19.59 12.22 -6.95
N GLU A 203 -18.47 12.21 -6.21
CA GLU A 203 -17.22 12.86 -6.60
C GLU A 203 -16.65 12.31 -7.91
N ASN A 204 -16.91 11.02 -8.21
CA ASN A 204 -16.52 10.36 -9.45
C ASN A 204 -17.64 10.34 -10.52
N GLY A 205 -18.78 11.01 -10.31
CA GLY A 205 -19.87 11.12 -11.29
C GLY A 205 -20.67 9.83 -11.58
N ILE A 206 -20.47 8.75 -10.82
CA ILE A 206 -21.06 7.41 -11.07
C ILE A 206 -22.11 6.99 -10.02
N PHE A 207 -22.61 7.93 -9.22
CA PHE A 207 -23.59 7.64 -8.16
C PHE A 207 -24.98 7.31 -8.70
N ILE A 208 -25.39 6.04 -8.56
CA ILE A 208 -26.73 5.54 -8.89
C ILE A 208 -27.45 5.15 -7.59
N PRO A 209 -28.43 5.93 -7.09
CA PRO A 209 -29.07 5.68 -5.80
C PRO A 209 -29.69 4.29 -5.65
N SER A 210 -30.29 3.76 -6.73
CA SER A 210 -30.99 2.47 -6.73
C SER A 210 -30.07 1.25 -6.53
N ARG A 211 -28.75 1.39 -6.74
CA ARG A 211 -27.76 0.32 -6.50
C ARG A 211 -27.39 0.17 -5.02
N LEU A 212 -27.35 1.25 -4.24
CA LEU A 212 -26.96 1.17 -2.84
C LEU A 212 -28.08 0.54 -1.98
N LYS A 213 -27.68 -0.34 -1.07
CA LYS A 213 -28.56 -1.05 -0.11
C LYS A 213 -27.94 -0.97 1.28
N VAL A 214 -28.70 -0.45 2.24
CA VAL A 214 -28.30 -0.44 3.66
C VAL A 214 -28.72 -1.76 4.30
N PHE A 215 -27.76 -2.54 4.83
CA PHE A 215 -28.07 -3.66 5.72
C PHE A 215 -28.09 -3.22 7.18
N LYS A 216 -28.56 -4.12 8.07
CA LYS A 216 -28.51 -3.95 9.53
C LYS A 216 -27.85 -5.17 10.16
N MET A 217 -27.10 -4.98 11.24
CA MET A 217 -26.48 -6.10 11.98
C MET A 217 -27.56 -7.04 12.55
N LYS A 218 -27.26 -8.35 12.63
CA LYS A 218 -28.20 -9.42 13.00
C LYS A 218 -29.51 -9.41 12.19
N ARG A 219 -29.48 -8.95 10.93
CA ARG A 219 -30.61 -9.02 10.00
C ARG A 219 -30.18 -9.61 8.67
N ARG A 220 -30.82 -10.72 8.31
CA ARG A 220 -30.51 -11.47 7.10
C ARG A 220 -31.04 -10.78 5.85
N PHE A 221 -30.30 -10.88 4.76
CA PHE A 221 -30.72 -10.46 3.42
C PHE A 221 -30.15 -11.40 2.36
N THR A 222 -30.82 -11.50 1.20
CA THR A 222 -30.30 -12.29 0.06
C THR A 222 -29.39 -11.43 -0.81
N ALA A 223 -28.22 -11.96 -1.17
CA ALA A 223 -27.34 -11.38 -2.17
C ALA A 223 -26.61 -12.49 -2.94
N GLY A 224 -26.72 -12.48 -4.27
CA GLY A 224 -26.26 -13.57 -5.11
C GLY A 224 -26.87 -14.92 -4.71
N PRO A 225 -26.07 -15.98 -4.52
CA PRO A 225 -26.55 -17.29 -4.08
C PRO A 225 -26.69 -17.44 -2.56
N PHE A 226 -26.41 -16.40 -1.76
CA PHE A 226 -26.34 -16.49 -0.30
C PHE A 226 -27.48 -15.77 0.44
N GLU A 227 -27.94 -16.36 1.54
CA GLU A 227 -28.52 -15.60 2.65
C GLU A 227 -27.38 -15.10 3.54
N ILE A 228 -27.21 -13.77 3.63
CA ILE A 228 -26.12 -13.11 4.35
C ILE A 228 -26.63 -12.53 5.66
N GLU A 229 -25.92 -12.81 6.75
CA GLU A 229 -26.13 -12.19 8.06
C GLU A 229 -24.88 -11.42 8.50
N PRO A 230 -24.91 -10.07 8.53
CA PRO A 230 -23.84 -9.27 9.11
C PRO A 230 -23.85 -9.36 10.63
N ILE A 231 -22.72 -9.76 11.22
CA ILE A 231 -22.52 -9.83 12.67
C ILE A 231 -21.56 -8.72 13.10
N ARG A 232 -21.72 -8.16 14.30
CA ARG A 232 -20.90 -7.01 14.69
C ARG A 232 -19.48 -7.44 15.08
N VAL A 233 -18.49 -6.70 14.59
CA VAL A 233 -17.11 -6.78 15.09
C VAL A 233 -16.65 -5.40 15.55
N THR A 234 -15.72 -5.35 16.49
CA THR A 234 -15.07 -4.12 16.96
C THR A 234 -13.77 -3.90 16.18
N HIS A 235 -13.56 -2.70 15.65
CA HIS A 235 -12.42 -2.34 14.81
C HIS A 235 -12.17 -0.82 14.92
N SER A 236 -11.24 -0.23 14.17
CA SER A 236 -10.87 1.20 14.31
C SER A 236 -11.76 2.20 13.53
N ILE A 237 -12.99 1.82 13.19
CA ILE A 237 -13.98 2.63 12.43
C ILE A 237 -15.41 2.12 12.73
N PRO A 238 -16.46 2.97 12.72
CA PRO A 238 -17.83 2.54 13.04
C PRO A 238 -18.43 1.51 12.08
N ASP A 239 -19.46 0.80 12.57
CA ASP A 239 -20.31 -0.15 11.84
C ASP A 239 -19.57 -1.21 11.00
N CYS A 240 -18.45 -1.72 11.51
CA CYS A 240 -17.76 -2.89 10.97
C CYS A 240 -18.56 -4.19 11.19
N CYS A 241 -18.44 -5.14 10.25
CA CYS A 241 -19.05 -6.45 10.38
C CYS A 241 -18.22 -7.59 9.81
N GLY A 242 -18.41 -8.77 10.41
CA GLY A 242 -18.18 -10.05 9.76
C GLY A 242 -19.45 -10.49 9.01
N LEU A 243 -19.29 -11.32 8.00
CA LEU A 243 -20.36 -11.79 7.12
C LEU A 243 -20.52 -13.31 7.25
N VAL A 244 -21.69 -13.76 7.70
CA VAL A 244 -22.09 -15.17 7.66
C VAL A 244 -22.90 -15.41 6.40
N LEU A 245 -22.34 -16.18 5.46
CA LEU A 245 -22.92 -16.47 4.14
C LEU A 245 -23.49 -17.89 4.15
N ARG A 246 -24.81 -18.05 4.03
CA ARG A 246 -25.50 -19.35 4.09
C ARG A 246 -26.04 -19.75 2.72
N CYS A 247 -25.85 -21.01 2.36
CA CYS A 247 -26.47 -21.63 1.19
C CYS A 247 -26.71 -23.14 1.44
N ALA A 248 -27.33 -23.84 0.49
CA ALA A 248 -27.66 -25.27 0.63
C ALA A 248 -26.43 -26.19 0.77
N ASP A 249 -25.26 -25.76 0.32
CA ASP A 249 -24.01 -26.52 0.36
C ASP A 249 -23.14 -26.25 1.60
N GLY A 250 -23.52 -25.26 2.43
CA GLY A 250 -22.83 -24.93 3.68
C GLY A 250 -22.86 -23.44 4.06
N THR A 251 -22.28 -23.15 5.22
CA THR A 251 -22.13 -21.80 5.79
C THR A 251 -20.67 -21.37 5.74
N ILE A 252 -20.38 -20.22 5.14
CA ILE A 252 -19.08 -19.55 5.14
C ILE A 252 -19.11 -18.41 6.15
N PHE A 253 -18.03 -18.20 6.91
CA PHE A 253 -17.87 -17.05 7.78
C PHE A 253 -16.63 -16.24 7.38
N HIS A 254 -16.82 -15.00 6.93
CA HIS A 254 -15.76 -14.03 6.68
C HIS A 254 -15.72 -13.06 7.86
N THR A 255 -14.62 -12.97 8.62
CA THR A 255 -14.59 -12.12 9.84
C THR A 255 -14.74 -10.63 9.55
N GLY A 256 -14.35 -10.20 8.34
CA GLY A 256 -13.97 -8.80 8.13
C GLY A 256 -12.72 -8.49 8.94
N ASP A 257 -12.47 -7.20 9.17
CA ASP A 257 -11.35 -6.72 9.98
C ASP A 257 -11.82 -6.45 11.42
N TRP A 258 -11.08 -6.95 12.40
CA TRP A 258 -11.58 -7.02 13.78
C TRP A 258 -10.49 -7.14 14.83
N LYS A 259 -10.75 -6.56 16.00
CA LYS A 259 -10.20 -6.91 17.31
C LYS A 259 -11.34 -7.31 18.25
N ILE A 260 -11.02 -7.85 19.41
CA ILE A 260 -11.97 -7.89 20.53
C ILE A 260 -11.72 -6.65 21.39
N ASP A 261 -12.64 -5.68 21.34
CA ASP A 261 -12.68 -4.58 22.30
C ASP A 261 -13.75 -4.87 23.35
N GLU A 262 -13.32 -5.04 24.60
CA GLU A 262 -14.19 -5.32 25.75
C GLU A 262 -14.90 -4.04 26.27
N SER A 263 -14.40 -2.85 25.93
CA SER A 263 -14.96 -1.56 26.35
C SER A 263 -14.93 -0.51 25.23
N PRO A 264 -15.58 -0.76 24.08
CA PRO A 264 -15.55 0.16 22.94
C PRO A 264 -16.35 1.43 23.24
N LEU A 265 -15.87 2.56 22.71
CA LEU A 265 -16.38 3.90 23.03
C LEU A 265 -17.82 4.18 22.52
N ASP A 266 -18.40 3.33 21.68
CA ASP A 266 -19.83 3.40 21.30
C ASP A 266 -20.73 2.44 22.09
N GLY A 267 -20.20 1.79 23.13
CA GLY A 267 -20.91 0.88 24.04
C GLY A 267 -21.29 -0.48 23.43
N LYS A 268 -20.97 -0.74 22.16
CA LYS A 268 -21.40 -1.94 21.44
C LYS A 268 -20.22 -2.90 21.26
N VAL A 269 -20.13 -3.87 22.16
CA VAL A 269 -19.06 -4.89 22.24
C VAL A 269 -18.96 -5.83 21.03
N PHE A 270 -17.91 -6.64 20.99
CA PHE A 270 -17.70 -7.73 20.04
C PHE A 270 -18.72 -8.88 20.24
N ASP A 271 -19.24 -9.43 19.14
CA ASP A 271 -20.46 -10.25 19.10
C ASP A 271 -20.23 -11.75 19.35
N ARG A 272 -19.59 -12.09 20.49
CA ARG A 272 -19.24 -13.48 20.87
C ARG A 272 -20.43 -14.44 20.85
N GLU A 273 -21.59 -13.98 21.35
CA GLU A 273 -22.81 -14.77 21.42
C GLU A 273 -23.21 -15.35 20.05
N THR A 274 -23.13 -14.53 19.00
CA THR A 274 -23.47 -14.98 17.65
C THR A 274 -22.40 -15.91 17.06
N LEU A 275 -21.13 -15.80 17.45
CA LEU A 275 -20.11 -16.80 17.11
C LEU A 275 -20.35 -18.16 17.80
N GLU A 276 -20.80 -18.17 19.05
CA GLU A 276 -21.19 -19.41 19.73
C GLU A 276 -22.43 -20.07 19.11
N GLN A 277 -23.42 -19.26 18.69
CA GLN A 277 -24.58 -19.75 17.94
C GLN A 277 -24.16 -20.32 16.58
N LEU A 278 -23.26 -19.64 15.88
CA LEU A 278 -22.70 -20.08 14.59
C LEU A 278 -21.84 -21.35 14.71
N SER A 279 -21.13 -21.53 15.82
CA SER A 279 -20.41 -22.77 16.16
C SER A 279 -21.36 -23.97 16.32
N LYS A 280 -22.56 -23.74 16.88
CA LYS A 280 -23.63 -24.74 17.01
C LYS A 280 -24.33 -25.04 15.67
N GLU A 281 -24.38 -24.06 14.75
CA GLU A 281 -24.85 -24.23 13.37
C GLU A 281 -23.84 -25.05 12.52
N GLY A 282 -22.55 -24.74 12.64
CA GLY A 282 -21.44 -25.47 12.03
C GLY A 282 -20.85 -24.75 10.80
N VAL A 283 -19.72 -24.07 10.98
CA VAL A 283 -19.04 -23.36 9.87
C VAL A 283 -18.32 -24.33 8.94
N THR A 284 -18.56 -24.18 7.64
CA THR A 284 -17.95 -24.97 6.57
C THR A 284 -16.59 -24.44 6.17
N LEU A 285 -16.48 -23.11 6.02
CA LEU A 285 -15.24 -22.39 5.75
C LEU A 285 -15.23 -21.12 6.60
N MET A 286 -14.17 -20.91 7.37
CA MET A 286 -13.89 -19.62 7.99
C MET A 286 -12.75 -18.92 7.24
N MET A 287 -12.90 -17.63 7.02
CA MET A 287 -11.92 -16.73 6.45
C MET A 287 -11.65 -15.61 7.46
N SER A 288 -10.41 -15.45 7.94
CA SER A 288 -10.08 -14.54 9.06
C SER A 288 -8.89 -13.63 8.81
N ASP A 289 -9.02 -12.36 9.21
CA ASP A 289 -7.97 -11.34 9.28
C ASP A 289 -6.71 -11.86 10.00
N SER A 290 -5.55 -11.71 9.37
CA SER A 290 -4.26 -12.23 9.86
C SER A 290 -3.29 -11.14 10.31
N THR A 291 -3.66 -9.86 10.17
CA THR A 291 -2.76 -8.69 10.16
C THR A 291 -1.81 -8.60 11.35
N ASN A 292 -2.25 -9.00 12.55
CA ASN A 292 -1.48 -8.93 13.78
C ASN A 292 -1.18 -10.31 14.41
N VAL A 293 -1.23 -11.43 13.67
CA VAL A 293 -0.95 -12.79 14.23
C VAL A 293 0.47 -12.96 14.81
N LEU A 294 1.42 -12.14 14.36
CA LEU A 294 2.78 -12.04 14.90
C LEU A 294 2.84 -11.25 16.24
N SER A 295 1.80 -10.54 16.61
CA SER A 295 1.72 -9.78 17.87
C SER A 295 1.24 -10.70 19.00
N PRO A 296 2.05 -10.95 20.04
CA PRO A 296 1.66 -11.78 21.17
C PRO A 296 0.67 -11.05 22.09
N GLY A 297 -0.11 -11.83 22.85
CA GLY A 297 -1.11 -11.31 23.78
C GLY A 297 -2.39 -10.85 23.08
N ARG A 298 -2.95 -9.72 23.53
CA ARG A 298 -4.21 -9.12 23.09
C ARG A 298 -4.05 -7.62 22.82
N THR A 299 -4.91 -7.04 22.00
CA THR A 299 -5.04 -5.59 21.82
C THR A 299 -5.49 -4.91 23.12
N ILE A 300 -5.25 -3.59 23.22
CA ILE A 300 -5.84 -2.77 24.28
C ILE A 300 -7.12 -2.09 23.77
N SER A 301 -8.06 -1.84 24.67
CA SER A 301 -9.31 -1.15 24.35
C SER A 301 -9.05 0.30 23.91
N GLU A 302 -9.96 0.83 23.07
CA GLU A 302 -9.99 2.25 22.71
C GLU A 302 -10.23 3.17 23.92
N SER A 303 -10.84 2.65 25.01
CA SER A 303 -11.01 3.37 26.28
C SER A 303 -9.68 3.79 26.92
N VAL A 304 -8.71 2.87 26.95
CA VAL A 304 -7.35 3.12 27.47
C VAL A 304 -6.64 4.23 26.68
N VAL A 305 -6.92 4.32 25.38
CA VAL A 305 -6.40 5.39 24.51
C VAL A 305 -7.09 6.74 24.81
N ALA A 306 -8.39 6.72 25.14
CA ALA A 306 -9.12 7.92 25.57
C ALA A 306 -8.58 8.47 26.90
N ASP A 307 -8.31 7.61 27.89
CA ASP A 307 -7.71 8.02 29.17
C ASP A 307 -6.28 8.55 29.02
N ALA A 308 -5.51 7.99 28.08
CA ALA A 308 -4.18 8.48 27.74
C ALA A 308 -4.22 9.87 27.08
N LEU A 309 -5.11 10.06 26.09
CA LEU A 309 -5.34 11.34 25.45
C LEU A 309 -5.80 12.39 26.47
N LEU A 310 -6.80 12.09 27.30
CA LEU A 310 -7.32 12.99 28.32
C LEU A 310 -6.21 13.46 29.27
N ARG A 311 -5.44 12.53 29.86
CA ARG A 311 -4.31 12.89 30.74
C ARG A 311 -3.28 13.78 30.05
N ARG A 312 -2.91 13.48 28.80
CA ARG A 312 -1.90 14.28 28.07
C ARG A 312 -2.42 15.66 27.64
N ILE A 313 -3.69 15.77 27.25
CA ILE A 313 -4.34 17.04 26.87
C ILE A 313 -4.55 17.94 28.10
N SER A 314 -5.04 17.38 29.23
CA SER A 314 -5.23 18.13 30.49
C SER A 314 -3.93 18.59 31.13
N ALA A 315 -2.82 17.87 30.93
CA ALA A 315 -1.50 18.27 31.42
C ALA A 315 -0.80 19.33 30.53
N ALA A 316 -1.33 19.62 29.34
CA ALA A 316 -0.69 20.51 28.37
C ALA A 316 -0.95 21.99 28.68
N LYS A 317 0.13 22.78 28.76
CA LYS A 317 0.08 24.25 28.98
C LYS A 317 -0.06 25.06 27.69
N GLY A 318 0.50 24.56 26.59
CA GLY A 318 0.51 25.20 25.27
C GLY A 318 -0.57 24.66 24.35
N ARG A 319 -0.34 24.79 23.03
CA ARG A 319 -1.19 24.20 21.98
C ARG A 319 -0.90 22.70 21.86
N VAL A 320 -1.95 21.93 21.64
CA VAL A 320 -1.85 20.46 21.47
C VAL A 320 -2.25 20.10 20.04
N ILE A 321 -1.46 19.21 19.42
CA ILE A 321 -1.66 18.71 18.07
C ILE A 321 -1.70 17.18 18.14
N THR A 322 -2.84 16.56 17.87
CA THR A 322 -2.97 15.09 17.86
C THR A 322 -3.06 14.54 16.43
N THR A 323 -2.35 13.46 16.16
CA THR A 323 -2.19 12.89 14.82
C THR A 323 -2.82 11.50 14.74
N GLN A 324 -3.78 11.30 13.84
CA GLN A 324 -4.55 10.05 13.77
C GLN A 324 -5.04 9.74 12.35
N PHE A 325 -5.49 8.49 12.14
CA PHE A 325 -6.20 8.11 10.92
C PHE A 325 -7.61 8.74 10.93
N ALA A 326 -8.01 9.35 9.82
CA ALA A 326 -9.27 10.08 9.71
C ALA A 326 -10.52 9.21 9.86
N SER A 327 -10.39 7.89 9.65
CA SER A 327 -11.47 6.92 9.80
C SER A 327 -11.90 6.65 11.24
N ASN A 328 -11.03 6.91 12.23
CA ASN A 328 -11.32 6.54 13.61
C ASN A 328 -12.21 7.58 14.32
N ILE A 329 -13.50 7.56 13.97
CA ILE A 329 -14.54 8.40 14.59
C ILE A 329 -14.59 8.24 16.12
N HIS A 330 -14.33 7.04 16.64
CA HIS A 330 -14.32 6.78 18.08
C HIS A 330 -13.21 7.58 18.80
N ARG A 331 -12.01 7.63 18.21
CA ARG A 331 -10.87 8.46 18.67
C ARG A 331 -11.16 9.95 18.56
N LEU A 332 -11.88 10.40 17.53
CA LEU A 332 -12.36 11.80 17.45
C LEU A 332 -13.29 12.12 18.63
N GLY A 333 -14.13 11.18 19.06
CA GLY A 333 -14.93 11.29 20.28
C GLY A 333 -14.11 11.44 21.56
N SER A 334 -13.04 10.63 21.72
CA SER A 334 -12.09 10.77 22.83
C SER A 334 -11.46 12.16 22.88
N VAL A 335 -11.06 12.67 21.70
CA VAL A 335 -10.42 13.97 21.54
C VAL A 335 -11.39 15.11 21.80
N LYS A 336 -12.68 14.97 21.43
CA LYS A 336 -13.75 15.92 21.78
C LYS A 336 -14.00 15.99 23.28
N ALA A 337 -14.15 14.83 23.95
CA ALA A 337 -14.35 14.78 25.40
C ALA A 337 -13.18 15.45 26.16
N ALA A 338 -11.94 15.23 25.71
CA ALA A 338 -10.77 15.90 26.28
C ALA A 338 -10.70 17.41 25.95
N ALA A 339 -11.19 17.84 24.78
CA ALA A 339 -11.32 19.26 24.44
C ALA A 339 -12.31 19.97 25.38
N ASP A 340 -13.51 19.40 25.53
CA ASP A 340 -14.59 19.95 26.35
C ASP A 340 -14.17 20.07 27.82
N LEU A 341 -13.58 19.01 28.38
CA LEU A 341 -13.07 18.98 29.76
C LEU A 341 -11.91 19.95 30.03
N THR A 342 -11.26 20.47 28.99
CA THR A 342 -10.16 21.44 29.10
C THR A 342 -10.52 22.83 28.54
N GLY A 343 -11.77 23.04 28.12
CA GLY A 343 -12.23 24.29 27.50
C GLY A 343 -11.64 24.58 26.11
N ARG A 344 -10.89 23.65 25.52
CA ARG A 344 -10.17 23.85 24.25
C ARG A 344 -11.11 23.76 23.06
N LYS A 345 -10.90 24.61 22.07
CA LYS A 345 -11.60 24.56 20.77
C LYS A 345 -10.90 23.59 19.82
N LEU A 346 -11.68 22.77 19.11
CA LEU A 346 -11.17 21.82 18.13
C LEU A 346 -10.96 22.47 16.76
N VAL A 347 -9.83 22.14 16.13
CA VAL A 347 -9.55 22.45 14.72
C VAL A 347 -9.20 21.17 13.97
N PHE A 348 -9.80 20.93 12.81
CA PHE A 348 -9.49 19.78 11.95
C PHE A 348 -8.65 20.21 10.74
N VAL A 349 -7.36 19.86 10.75
CA VAL A 349 -6.40 20.15 9.68
C VAL A 349 -6.21 18.92 8.80
N GLY A 350 -7.13 18.74 7.84
CA GLY A 350 -7.09 17.70 6.80
C GLY A 350 -8.46 17.39 6.22
N MET A 351 -8.59 17.34 4.89
CA MET A 351 -9.88 17.14 4.20
C MET A 351 -10.53 15.77 4.51
N SER A 352 -9.75 14.73 4.79
CA SER A 352 -10.27 13.42 5.17
C SER A 352 -10.93 13.42 6.56
N LEU A 353 -10.40 14.17 7.53
CA LEU A 353 -11.03 14.30 8.87
C LEU A 353 -12.45 14.87 8.76
N ARG A 354 -12.62 15.97 8.00
CA ARG A 354 -13.95 16.51 7.70
C ARG A 354 -14.81 15.50 6.93
N THR A 355 -14.25 14.83 5.92
CA THR A 355 -14.97 13.83 5.10
C THR A 355 -15.58 12.67 5.88
N TYR A 356 -14.82 12.08 6.82
CA TYR A 356 -15.32 10.97 7.64
C TYR A 356 -16.29 11.47 8.72
N LEU A 357 -16.07 12.67 9.29
CA LEU A 357 -17.03 13.30 10.21
C LEU A 357 -18.36 13.66 9.52
N ASP A 358 -18.32 14.23 8.31
CA ASP A 358 -19.50 14.57 7.50
C ASP A 358 -20.40 13.35 7.24
N ALA A 359 -19.77 12.18 7.02
CA ALA A 359 -20.48 10.92 6.80
C ALA A 359 -21.10 10.42 8.12
N ALA A 360 -20.36 10.45 9.22
CA ALA A 360 -20.86 10.11 10.55
C ALA A 360 -22.01 11.03 11.00
N TRP A 361 -21.97 12.32 10.63
CA TRP A 361 -23.01 13.30 10.98
C TRP A 361 -24.31 13.02 10.21
N LYS A 362 -24.23 12.76 8.90
CA LYS A 362 -25.39 12.40 8.05
C LYS A 362 -26.02 11.06 8.44
N ASP A 363 -25.24 10.16 9.03
CA ASP A 363 -25.65 8.86 9.55
C ASP A 363 -26.10 8.91 11.03
N GLY A 364 -26.00 10.05 11.71
CA GLY A 364 -26.41 10.23 13.11
C GLY A 364 -25.49 9.57 14.15
N LYS A 365 -24.22 9.32 13.79
CA LYS A 365 -23.20 8.67 14.65
C LYS A 365 -21.96 9.54 14.94
N ALA A 366 -21.91 10.78 14.47
CA ALA A 366 -20.78 11.68 14.75
C ALA A 366 -20.76 12.14 16.22
N PRO A 367 -19.60 12.10 16.90
CA PRO A 367 -19.44 12.60 18.27
C PRO A 367 -19.20 14.12 18.34
N ILE A 368 -19.23 14.81 17.19
CA ILE A 368 -18.95 16.24 17.04
C ILE A 368 -19.88 16.79 15.96
N ASP A 369 -20.58 17.89 16.22
CA ASP A 369 -21.21 18.68 15.16
C ASP A 369 -20.11 19.41 14.36
N PRO A 370 -19.98 19.19 13.03
CA PRO A 370 -19.04 19.91 12.19
C PRO A 370 -19.12 21.44 12.30
N SER A 371 -20.27 22.02 12.65
CA SER A 371 -20.45 23.46 12.85
C SER A 371 -19.63 24.03 14.02
N THR A 372 -19.34 23.19 15.02
CA THR A 372 -18.63 23.59 16.26
C THR A 372 -17.10 23.59 16.11
N LEU A 373 -16.58 23.14 14.97
CA LEU A 373 -15.16 23.15 14.66
C LEU A 373 -14.70 24.57 14.29
N VAL A 374 -13.62 25.02 14.93
CA VAL A 374 -12.91 26.24 14.50
C VAL A 374 -12.29 25.99 13.12
N LYS A 375 -12.42 26.98 12.23
CA LYS A 375 -11.91 26.88 10.86
C LYS A 375 -10.37 26.92 10.88
N VAL A 376 -9.76 26.40 9.81
CA VAL A 376 -8.28 26.31 9.72
C VAL A 376 -7.67 27.70 9.49
N GLU A 377 -8.46 28.54 8.84
CA GLU A 377 -8.20 29.93 8.49
C GLU A 377 -8.21 30.83 9.74
N ASP A 378 -9.00 30.45 10.76
CA ASP A 378 -9.20 31.21 12.00
C ASP A 378 -8.21 30.82 13.12
N ILE A 379 -7.28 29.86 12.89
CA ILE A 379 -6.35 29.33 13.92
C ILE A 379 -5.57 30.45 14.64
N ASP A 380 -5.00 31.38 13.87
CA ASP A 380 -4.12 32.43 14.39
C ASP A 380 -4.89 33.51 15.20
N ALA A 381 -6.23 33.44 15.28
CA ALA A 381 -7.09 34.30 16.11
C ALA A 381 -7.32 33.79 17.55
N TYR A 382 -6.92 32.54 17.87
CA TYR A 382 -7.07 31.95 19.19
C TYR A 382 -5.74 31.86 19.94
N ALA A 383 -5.77 32.02 21.27
CA ALA A 383 -4.57 31.81 22.07
C ALA A 383 -4.12 30.33 22.01
N PRO A 384 -2.82 30.01 21.88
CA PRO A 384 -2.35 28.64 21.67
C PRO A 384 -2.86 27.63 22.72
N LYS A 385 -2.92 28.04 23.99
CA LYS A 385 -3.45 27.23 25.11
C LYS A 385 -4.91 26.80 24.96
N ASP A 386 -5.71 27.53 24.18
CA ASP A 386 -7.16 27.32 24.04
C ASP A 386 -7.50 26.47 22.80
N LEU A 387 -6.49 25.96 22.08
CA LEU A 387 -6.65 25.13 20.89
C LEU A 387 -6.25 23.67 21.12
N LEU A 388 -6.98 22.77 20.46
CA LEU A 388 -6.61 21.37 20.25
C LEU A 388 -6.80 21.02 18.77
N ILE A 389 -5.68 20.81 18.07
CA ILE A 389 -5.66 20.54 16.63
C ILE A 389 -5.64 19.03 16.40
N VAL A 390 -6.53 18.54 15.53
CA VAL A 390 -6.47 17.18 14.97
C VAL A 390 -5.94 17.27 13.56
N THR A 391 -4.90 16.49 13.21
CA THR A 391 -4.30 16.55 11.87
C THR A 391 -3.97 15.19 11.28
N THR A 392 -3.88 15.16 9.95
CA THR A 392 -3.49 14.03 9.12
C THR A 392 -1.99 14.06 8.81
N GLY A 393 -1.46 12.98 8.23
CA GLY A 393 -0.03 12.89 7.89
C GLY A 393 0.82 12.11 8.89
N SER A 394 0.20 11.25 9.72
CA SER A 394 0.93 10.41 10.67
C SER A 394 1.91 9.46 9.98
N GLN A 395 1.65 9.06 8.73
CA GLN A 395 2.55 8.24 7.92
C GLN A 395 3.52 9.07 7.07
N ALA A 396 3.65 10.38 7.31
CA ALA A 396 4.46 11.33 6.53
C ALA A 396 4.16 11.33 5.02
N GLU A 397 2.87 11.23 4.66
CA GLU A 397 2.39 11.31 3.28
C GLU A 397 2.78 12.67 2.63
N PRO A 398 3.27 12.72 1.38
CA PRO A 398 3.89 13.94 0.81
C PRO A 398 3.04 15.22 0.82
N ARG A 399 1.71 15.08 0.71
CA ARG A 399 0.75 16.22 0.69
C ARG A 399 -0.02 16.40 2.01
N ALA A 400 0.25 15.59 3.04
CA ALA A 400 -0.50 15.68 4.29
C ALA A 400 0.02 16.82 5.19
N ALA A 401 -0.88 17.41 5.97
CA ALA A 401 -0.65 18.70 6.61
C ALA A 401 0.51 18.69 7.62
N LEU A 402 0.63 17.64 8.45
CA LEU A 402 1.75 17.49 9.39
C LEU A 402 3.11 17.41 8.68
N ASN A 403 3.18 16.68 7.56
CA ASN A 403 4.41 16.51 6.81
C ASN A 403 4.82 17.83 6.12
N LEU A 404 3.87 18.55 5.50
CA LEU A 404 4.10 19.89 4.98
C LEU A 404 4.50 20.89 6.10
N ALA A 405 3.89 20.78 7.28
CA ALA A 405 4.21 21.62 8.44
C ALA A 405 5.65 21.37 8.96
N SER A 406 6.12 20.12 8.91
CA SER A 406 7.52 19.78 9.23
C SER A 406 8.55 20.32 8.22
N TYR A 407 8.12 20.86 7.08
CA TYR A 407 8.98 21.60 6.14
C TYR A 407 8.78 23.13 6.23
N GLY A 408 7.92 23.62 7.14
CA GLY A 408 7.49 25.01 7.18
C GLY A 408 6.62 25.44 5.98
N SER A 409 6.16 24.49 5.14
CA SER A 409 5.46 24.77 3.88
C SER A 409 3.93 24.65 3.95
N SER A 410 3.40 24.11 5.06
CA SER A 410 1.95 24.04 5.28
C SER A 410 1.37 25.43 5.53
N HIS A 411 0.46 25.85 4.66
CA HIS A 411 -0.29 27.10 4.82
C HIS A 411 -1.35 26.96 5.94
N SER A 412 -1.73 25.73 6.29
CA SER A 412 -2.81 25.38 7.22
C SER A 412 -2.34 25.05 8.64
N LEU A 413 -1.03 24.90 8.87
CA LEU A 413 -0.46 24.53 10.16
C LEU A 413 1.02 24.93 10.24
N LYS A 414 1.33 25.95 11.04
CA LYS A 414 2.71 26.35 11.39
C LYS A 414 3.04 25.77 12.77
N LEU A 415 4.10 24.96 12.86
CA LEU A 415 4.57 24.40 14.12
C LEU A 415 5.44 25.41 14.89
N SER A 416 5.41 25.33 16.22
CA SER A 416 6.29 26.07 17.13
C SER A 416 6.89 25.17 18.21
N LYS A 417 7.95 25.63 18.86
CA LYS A 417 8.62 24.91 19.97
C LYS A 417 7.72 24.71 21.20
N GLU A 418 6.68 25.52 21.38
CA GLU A 418 5.67 25.41 22.44
C GLU A 418 4.58 24.35 22.16
N ASP A 419 4.56 23.74 20.96
CA ASP A 419 3.57 22.73 20.60
C ASP A 419 3.85 21.38 21.27
N MET A 420 2.80 20.76 21.81
CA MET A 420 2.79 19.36 22.22
C MET A 420 2.14 18.51 21.13
N ILE A 421 2.90 17.60 20.51
CA ILE A 421 2.44 16.72 19.44
C ILE A 421 2.20 15.32 20.01
N LEU A 422 0.94 14.89 20.01
CA LEU A 422 0.51 13.55 20.43
C LEU A 422 0.44 12.63 19.21
N TYR A 423 1.38 11.70 19.10
CA TYR A 423 1.43 10.77 17.97
C TYR A 423 0.51 9.57 18.22
N SER A 424 -0.77 9.69 17.80
CA SER A 424 -1.86 8.74 18.10
C SER A 424 -2.01 7.63 17.03
N ALA A 425 -0.88 7.25 16.40
CA ALA A 425 -0.82 6.31 15.28
C ALA A 425 0.26 5.21 15.48
N LYS A 426 0.09 4.09 14.77
CA LYS A 426 1.15 3.10 14.46
C LYS A 426 1.74 3.46 13.10
N VAL A 427 3.05 3.33 12.93
CA VAL A 427 3.69 3.42 11.62
C VAL A 427 3.35 2.16 10.84
N ILE A 428 2.79 2.31 9.64
CA ILE A 428 2.54 1.20 8.70
C ILE A 428 3.90 0.73 8.15
N PRO A 429 4.16 -0.59 8.04
CA PRO A 429 5.41 -1.12 7.48
C PRO A 429 5.84 -0.44 6.18
N GLY A 430 7.16 -0.29 5.99
CA GLY A 430 7.77 0.41 4.86
C GLY A 430 7.82 1.94 5.03
N ASN A 431 7.01 2.53 5.92
CA ASN A 431 6.92 3.98 6.09
C ASN A 431 7.86 4.55 7.16
N GLU A 432 8.65 3.70 7.83
CA GLU A 432 9.53 4.08 8.94
C GLU A 432 10.54 5.15 8.53
N SER A 433 11.18 5.01 7.37
CA SER A 433 12.17 6.00 6.90
C SER A 433 11.56 7.38 6.66
N ARG A 434 10.33 7.45 6.10
CA ARG A 434 9.68 8.74 5.81
C ARG A 434 9.07 9.37 7.07
N VAL A 435 8.49 8.57 7.96
CA VAL A 435 8.01 9.05 9.27
C VAL A 435 9.15 9.56 10.14
N MET A 436 10.25 8.82 10.29
CA MET A 436 11.38 9.26 11.12
C MET A 436 12.04 10.53 10.57
N LYS A 437 12.13 10.70 9.23
CA LYS A 437 12.57 11.96 8.62
C LYS A 437 11.63 13.13 8.94
N MET A 438 10.32 12.91 9.03
CA MET A 438 9.35 13.94 9.43
C MET A 438 9.47 14.27 10.91
N LEU A 439 9.54 13.27 11.78
CA LEU A 439 9.69 13.46 13.23
C LEU A 439 11.00 14.17 13.58
N ASN A 440 12.11 13.86 12.91
CA ASN A 440 13.37 14.59 13.08
C ASN A 440 13.24 16.09 12.80
N ARG A 441 12.59 16.48 11.69
CA ARG A 441 12.36 17.91 11.38
C ARG A 441 11.44 18.60 12.39
N ILE A 442 10.46 17.88 12.92
CA ILE A 442 9.59 18.39 14.00
C ILE A 442 10.40 18.62 15.29
N SER A 443 11.34 17.72 15.60
CA SER A 443 12.30 17.89 16.71
C SER A 443 13.32 19.02 16.45
N GLU A 444 13.72 19.27 15.21
CA GLU A 444 14.57 20.40 14.82
C GLU A 444 13.86 21.77 15.00
N ILE A 445 12.53 21.80 14.83
CA ILE A 445 11.68 22.96 15.18
C ILE A 445 11.56 23.14 16.72
N GLY A 446 11.83 22.07 17.48
CA GLY A 446 11.80 22.05 18.95
C GLY A 446 10.44 21.71 19.57
N SER A 447 9.46 21.28 18.77
CA SER A 447 8.15 20.86 19.29
C SER A 447 8.26 19.57 20.12
N ASN A 448 7.50 19.44 21.21
CA ASN A 448 7.55 18.29 22.09
C ASN A 448 6.72 17.12 21.54
N ILE A 449 7.37 16.04 21.09
CA ILE A 449 6.72 14.86 20.51
C ILE A 449 6.51 13.78 21.58
N ILE A 450 5.25 13.45 21.87
CA ILE A 450 4.85 12.34 22.75
C ILE A 450 4.42 11.16 21.89
N MET A 451 5.17 10.05 21.96
CA MET A 451 4.96 8.85 21.14
C MET A 451 5.49 7.58 21.82
N GLY A 452 5.07 6.41 21.32
CA GLY A 452 5.58 5.09 21.72
C GLY A 452 4.54 4.24 22.47
N LYS A 453 4.81 2.93 22.60
CA LYS A 453 3.84 1.97 23.17
C LYS A 453 3.44 2.31 24.61
N ASN A 454 4.39 2.74 25.43
CA ASN A 454 4.17 3.06 26.85
C ASN A 454 3.28 4.29 27.07
N GLU A 455 3.11 5.14 26.06
CA GLU A 455 2.24 6.32 26.12
C GLU A 455 0.75 5.96 25.94
N LEU A 456 0.45 4.76 25.45
CA LEU A 456 -0.92 4.24 25.23
C LEU A 456 -1.78 5.12 24.30
N LEU A 457 -1.17 6.05 23.55
CA LEU A 457 -1.85 6.95 22.61
C LEU A 457 -2.39 6.25 21.35
N HIS A 458 -2.19 4.94 21.19
CA HIS A 458 -2.66 4.18 20.04
C HIS A 458 -2.87 2.70 20.39
N THR A 459 -3.96 2.13 19.85
CA THR A 459 -4.19 0.68 19.74
C THR A 459 -4.53 0.33 18.29
N SER A 460 -4.30 -0.93 17.92
CA SER A 460 -4.57 -1.42 16.55
C SER A 460 -6.05 -1.77 16.38
N GLY A 461 -6.54 -1.73 15.13
CA GLY A 461 -7.87 -2.21 14.79
C GLY A 461 -7.98 -3.74 14.71
N HIS A 462 -6.87 -4.46 14.55
CA HIS A 462 -6.84 -5.91 14.27
C HIS A 462 -6.35 -6.71 15.50
N GLY A 463 -6.99 -7.83 15.78
CA GLY A 463 -6.74 -8.69 16.94
C GLY A 463 -5.33 -9.28 16.95
N TYR A 464 -4.74 -9.37 18.13
CA TYR A 464 -3.45 -10.03 18.36
C TYR A 464 -3.66 -11.55 18.52
N ARG A 465 -2.56 -12.32 18.56
CA ARG A 465 -2.59 -13.79 18.49
C ARG A 465 -3.57 -14.47 19.46
N GLY A 466 -3.72 -13.95 20.68
CA GLY A 466 -4.63 -14.51 21.69
C GLY A 466 -6.11 -14.19 21.45
N GLU A 467 -6.45 -13.19 20.65
CA GLU A 467 -7.83 -12.94 20.19
C GLU A 467 -8.15 -13.83 18.99
N LEU A 468 -7.22 -13.94 18.03
CA LEU A 468 -7.35 -14.82 16.87
C LEU A 468 -7.54 -16.28 17.32
N GLU A 469 -6.76 -16.72 18.30
CA GLU A 469 -6.88 -18.04 18.91
C GLU A 469 -8.25 -18.26 19.58
N GLU A 470 -8.74 -17.29 20.36
CA GLU A 470 -10.06 -17.35 21.00
C GLU A 470 -11.19 -17.54 19.95
N VAL A 471 -11.19 -16.76 18.87
CA VAL A 471 -12.23 -16.86 17.84
C VAL A 471 -12.13 -18.18 17.05
N LEU A 472 -10.93 -18.68 16.77
CA LEU A 472 -10.75 -20.02 16.19
C LEU A 472 -11.29 -21.12 17.12
N GLN A 473 -11.02 -21.01 18.43
CA GLN A 473 -11.53 -21.92 19.46
C GLN A 473 -13.04 -21.82 19.69
N ILE A 474 -13.68 -20.66 19.47
CA ILE A 474 -15.14 -20.52 19.50
C ILE A 474 -15.77 -21.14 18.26
N VAL A 475 -15.32 -20.73 17.06
CA VAL A 475 -16.00 -21.03 15.78
C VAL A 475 -15.78 -22.48 15.32
N LYS A 476 -14.62 -23.08 15.61
CA LYS A 476 -14.27 -24.49 15.30
C LYS A 476 -14.63 -24.92 13.85
N PRO A 477 -14.20 -24.16 12.83
CA PRO A 477 -14.64 -24.37 11.45
C PRO A 477 -14.10 -25.67 10.84
N GLN A 478 -14.85 -26.24 9.89
CA GLN A 478 -14.42 -27.45 9.15
C GLN A 478 -13.18 -27.18 8.28
N HIS A 479 -13.12 -26.01 7.65
CA HIS A 479 -12.01 -25.52 6.86
C HIS A 479 -11.63 -24.10 7.29
N PHE A 480 -10.34 -23.77 7.23
CA PHE A 480 -9.83 -22.43 7.57
C PHE A 480 -8.91 -21.87 6.49
N LEU A 481 -9.16 -20.62 6.10
CA LEU A 481 -8.37 -19.85 5.15
C LEU A 481 -7.96 -18.51 5.79
N PRO A 482 -6.68 -18.29 6.11
CA PRO A 482 -6.15 -16.97 6.44
C PRO A 482 -6.38 -15.98 5.30
N ILE A 483 -6.84 -14.77 5.63
CA ILE A 483 -6.99 -13.63 4.72
C ILE A 483 -6.39 -12.37 5.36
N HIS A 484 -6.36 -11.26 4.62
CA HIS A 484 -5.85 -9.95 5.06
C HIS A 484 -4.44 -10.00 5.68
N GLY A 485 -3.42 -9.94 4.82
CA GLY A 485 -2.03 -9.79 5.26
C GLY A 485 -0.98 -10.40 4.33
N GLU A 486 0.29 -10.07 4.63
CA GLU A 486 1.47 -10.63 3.98
C GLU A 486 1.52 -12.17 4.09
N LEU A 487 2.19 -12.82 3.13
CA LEU A 487 2.33 -14.28 3.09
C LEU A 487 2.85 -14.89 4.42
N LEU A 488 3.72 -14.18 5.14
CA LEU A 488 4.19 -14.59 6.47
C LEU A 488 3.04 -14.64 7.49
N PHE A 489 2.17 -13.64 7.49
CA PHE A 489 1.05 -13.56 8.44
C PHE A 489 0.01 -14.62 8.10
N LEU A 490 -0.31 -14.79 6.81
CA LEU A 490 -1.20 -15.86 6.36
C LEU A 490 -0.67 -17.23 6.81
N LYS A 491 0.65 -17.49 6.68
CA LYS A 491 1.26 -18.76 7.12
C LYS A 491 1.27 -18.95 8.64
N GLU A 492 1.53 -17.92 9.43
CA GLU A 492 1.47 -18.01 10.88
C GLU A 492 0.04 -18.19 11.41
N HIS A 493 -0.96 -17.60 10.74
CA HIS A 493 -2.36 -17.82 11.07
C HIS A 493 -2.82 -19.22 10.63
N GLU A 494 -2.33 -19.74 9.51
CA GLU A 494 -2.51 -21.15 9.12
C GLU A 494 -2.01 -22.11 10.23
N LEU A 495 -0.81 -21.85 10.77
CA LEU A 495 -0.24 -22.64 11.86
C LEU A 495 -1.05 -22.52 13.16
N LEU A 496 -1.57 -21.33 13.49
CA LEU A 496 -2.47 -21.12 14.64
C LEU A 496 -3.80 -21.89 14.50
N GLY A 497 -4.35 -21.94 13.28
CA GLY A 497 -5.50 -22.79 12.95
C GLY A 497 -5.20 -24.29 13.15
N ARG A 498 -4.01 -24.75 12.77
CA ARG A 498 -3.58 -26.13 13.03
C ARG A 498 -3.44 -26.43 14.53
N SER A 499 -2.88 -25.53 15.32
CA SER A 499 -2.70 -25.75 16.77
C SER A 499 -4.02 -25.74 17.55
N THR A 500 -5.05 -25.04 17.08
CA THR A 500 -6.42 -25.10 17.63
C THR A 500 -7.21 -26.34 17.16
N GLY A 501 -6.60 -27.23 16.38
CA GLY A 501 -7.15 -28.53 15.97
C GLY A 501 -7.83 -28.56 14.60
N ILE A 502 -7.80 -27.46 13.84
CA ILE A 502 -8.43 -27.38 12.51
C ILE A 502 -7.56 -28.15 11.51
N ARG A 503 -8.07 -29.29 11.02
CA ARG A 503 -7.32 -30.22 10.15
C ARG A 503 -7.17 -29.73 8.71
N HIS A 504 -8.17 -29.02 8.18
CA HIS A 504 -8.17 -28.53 6.82
C HIS A 504 -7.91 -27.03 6.83
N THR A 505 -6.66 -26.64 6.65
CA THR A 505 -6.27 -25.23 6.48
C THR A 505 -5.24 -25.10 5.36
N THR A 506 -5.26 -23.96 4.67
CA THR A 506 -4.37 -23.66 3.55
C THR A 506 -4.19 -22.15 3.42
N VAL A 507 -3.17 -21.72 2.69
CA VAL A 507 -2.99 -20.34 2.22
C VAL A 507 -2.94 -20.38 0.70
N ILE A 508 -3.62 -19.42 0.07
CA ILE A 508 -3.63 -19.18 -1.37
C ILE A 508 -3.14 -17.76 -1.67
N LYS A 509 -2.88 -17.45 -2.93
CA LYS A 509 -2.56 -16.08 -3.41
C LYS A 509 -3.75 -15.46 -4.16
N ASN A 510 -3.70 -14.14 -4.35
CA ASN A 510 -4.49 -13.45 -5.37
C ASN A 510 -4.43 -14.22 -6.71
N GLY A 511 -5.60 -14.47 -7.33
CA GLY A 511 -5.74 -15.21 -8.58
C GLY A 511 -5.91 -16.73 -8.44
N GLU A 512 -5.49 -17.35 -7.34
CA GLU A 512 -5.66 -18.81 -7.12
C GLU A 512 -7.10 -19.10 -6.65
N MET A 513 -7.89 -19.87 -7.42
CA MET A 513 -9.27 -20.22 -7.04
C MET A 513 -9.33 -21.50 -6.20
N LEU A 514 -10.06 -21.43 -5.09
CA LEU A 514 -10.16 -22.47 -4.08
C LEU A 514 -11.60 -23.01 -3.98
N GLY A 515 -11.77 -24.31 -4.21
CA GLY A 515 -13.03 -25.03 -4.03
C GLY A 515 -13.11 -25.76 -2.69
N VAL A 516 -14.27 -25.67 -2.03
CA VAL A 516 -14.57 -26.27 -0.71
C VAL A 516 -15.89 -27.04 -0.76
N SER A 517 -15.89 -28.23 -0.15
CA SER A 517 -17.07 -29.08 0.02
C SER A 517 -17.28 -29.43 1.50
N HIS A 518 -18.50 -29.27 2.01
CA HIS A 518 -18.86 -29.57 3.40
C HIS A 518 -18.54 -31.02 3.79
N LEU A 519 -17.72 -31.22 4.84
CA LEU A 519 -17.09 -32.51 5.18
C LEU A 519 -18.09 -33.61 5.52
N ARG A 520 -19.25 -33.25 6.10
CA ARG A 520 -20.32 -34.20 6.47
C ARG A 520 -21.49 -34.24 5.46
N ASN A 521 -21.31 -33.76 4.23
CA ASN A 521 -22.37 -33.84 3.23
C ASN A 521 -22.59 -35.32 2.83
N ARG A 522 -23.81 -35.85 3.01
CA ARG A 522 -24.14 -37.27 2.81
C ARG A 522 -23.96 -37.79 1.37
N ARG A 523 -23.56 -36.91 0.43
CA ARG A 523 -23.33 -37.23 -0.99
C ARG A 523 -21.84 -37.30 -1.39
N VAL A 524 -20.93 -36.71 -0.60
CA VAL A 524 -19.51 -36.56 -0.98
C VAL A 524 -18.60 -36.71 0.24
N LEU A 525 -17.65 -37.66 0.18
CA LEU A 525 -16.48 -37.67 1.05
C LEU A 525 -15.55 -36.54 0.61
N SER A 526 -15.59 -35.40 1.31
CA SER A 526 -14.68 -34.29 1.04
C SER A 526 -13.31 -34.54 1.67
N ASN A 527 -12.27 -34.49 0.84
CA ASN A 527 -10.87 -34.63 1.28
C ASN A 527 -10.28 -33.29 1.80
N GLY A 528 -11.08 -32.24 1.87
CA GLY A 528 -10.66 -30.88 2.20
C GLY A 528 -10.75 -29.94 0.99
N PHE A 529 -9.72 -29.11 0.82
CA PHE A 529 -9.62 -28.15 -0.27
C PHE A 529 -9.34 -28.79 -1.63
N THR A 530 -9.85 -28.16 -2.70
CA THR A 530 -9.50 -28.45 -4.10
C THR A 530 -9.01 -27.17 -4.77
N SER A 531 -7.86 -27.18 -5.44
CA SER A 531 -7.47 -26.06 -6.31
C SER A 531 -8.26 -26.14 -7.62
N LEU A 532 -8.79 -25.00 -8.06
CA LEU A 532 -9.55 -24.83 -9.31
C LEU A 532 -8.75 -24.00 -10.33
N GLY A 533 -7.42 -24.03 -10.20
CA GLY A 533 -6.47 -23.29 -11.03
C GLY A 533 -6.23 -21.84 -10.60
N MET A 534 -5.51 -21.10 -11.43
CA MET A 534 -5.05 -19.74 -11.13
C MET A 534 -5.26 -18.83 -12.34
N GLU A 535 -5.91 -17.68 -12.13
CA GLU A 535 -6.00 -16.61 -13.11
C GLU A 535 -4.77 -15.68 -13.00
N ASN A 536 -4.22 -15.26 -14.14
CA ASN A 536 -3.09 -14.33 -14.18
C ASN A 536 -3.56 -12.87 -14.11
N LEU A 537 -4.03 -12.46 -12.92
CA LEU A 537 -4.54 -11.12 -12.64
C LEU A 537 -3.48 -10.03 -12.89
N GLN A 538 -3.91 -8.89 -13.42
CA GLN A 538 -3.06 -7.72 -13.62
C GLN A 538 -3.42 -6.60 -12.64
N LEU A 539 -2.49 -6.28 -11.73
CA LEU A 539 -2.58 -5.08 -10.89
C LEU A 539 -2.82 -3.84 -11.76
N LYS A 540 -3.76 -3.00 -11.34
CA LYS A 540 -4.05 -1.72 -11.98
C LYS A 540 -3.58 -0.58 -11.09
N TYR A 541 -3.08 0.46 -11.72
CA TYR A 541 -2.40 1.58 -11.11
C TYR A 541 -3.15 2.86 -11.44
N SER A 542 -3.23 3.80 -10.49
CA SER A 542 -3.77 5.14 -10.70
C SER A 542 -2.66 6.19 -10.51
N ASP A 543 -2.49 7.04 -11.51
CA ASP A 543 -1.58 8.20 -11.50
C ASP A 543 -2.40 9.47 -11.82
N GLY A 544 -2.65 10.25 -10.76
CA GLY A 544 -3.61 11.35 -10.80
C GLY A 544 -5.04 10.89 -11.10
N ASP A 545 -5.82 11.82 -11.65
CA ASP A 545 -7.28 11.68 -11.81
C ASP A 545 -7.70 10.97 -13.11
N LYS A 546 -6.75 10.72 -14.03
CA LYS A 546 -7.06 10.24 -15.39
C LYS A 546 -6.21 9.08 -15.89
N ALA A 547 -4.96 8.92 -15.43
CA ALA A 547 -4.11 7.83 -15.91
C ALA A 547 -4.39 6.58 -15.07
N PHE A 548 -5.00 5.57 -15.69
CA PHE A 548 -5.34 4.30 -15.09
C PHE A 548 -4.99 3.16 -16.04
N GLY A 549 -4.25 2.15 -15.57
CA GLY A 549 -3.81 1.02 -16.39
C GLY A 549 -2.86 0.08 -15.64
N SER A 550 -2.28 -0.89 -16.34
CA SER A 550 -1.18 -1.73 -15.84
C SER A 550 0.14 -0.96 -15.68
N SER A 551 1.12 -1.55 -14.99
CA SER A 551 2.47 -0.97 -14.85
C SER A 551 3.13 -0.68 -16.21
N SER A 552 2.87 -1.52 -17.22
CA SER A 552 3.34 -1.35 -18.60
C SER A 552 2.64 -0.19 -19.33
N GLU A 553 1.33 0.01 -19.13
CA GLU A 553 0.57 1.11 -19.76
C GLU A 553 0.91 2.48 -19.13
N LEU A 554 1.30 2.51 -17.85
CA LEU A 554 1.74 3.73 -17.15
C LEU A 554 3.28 3.89 -17.10
N PHE A 555 4.03 2.99 -17.74
CA PHE A 555 5.49 2.98 -17.85
C PHE A 555 6.23 3.00 -16.50
N VAL A 556 5.68 2.40 -15.44
CA VAL A 556 6.20 2.46 -14.07
C VAL A 556 7.64 1.94 -13.98
N ASP A 557 7.91 0.79 -14.60
CA ASP A 557 9.25 0.17 -14.66
C ASP A 557 10.28 1.09 -15.36
N GLU A 558 9.85 1.86 -16.35
CA GLU A 558 10.72 2.80 -17.08
C GLU A 558 11.08 4.01 -16.20
N ARG A 559 10.13 4.51 -15.39
CA ARG A 559 10.40 5.57 -14.40
C ARG A 559 11.46 5.12 -13.40
N LEU A 560 11.31 3.90 -12.86
CA LEU A 560 12.27 3.30 -11.92
C LEU A 560 13.64 3.11 -12.57
N LYS A 561 13.69 2.64 -13.82
CA LYS A 561 14.93 2.49 -14.60
C LYS A 561 15.62 3.83 -14.86
N ILE A 562 14.89 4.87 -15.24
CA ILE A 562 15.44 6.22 -15.46
C ILE A 562 15.95 6.83 -14.14
N ALA A 563 15.27 6.57 -13.01
CA ALA A 563 15.70 7.01 -11.69
C ALA A 563 16.97 6.29 -11.19
N THR A 564 17.09 4.99 -11.48
CA THR A 564 18.18 4.14 -10.94
C THR A 564 19.41 4.04 -11.85
N ASP A 565 19.22 3.94 -13.16
CA ASP A 565 20.28 3.75 -14.16
C ASP A 565 20.54 4.97 -15.05
N GLY A 566 19.60 5.93 -15.08
CA GLY A 566 19.73 7.19 -15.80
C GLY A 566 19.24 7.16 -17.25
N ILE A 567 19.33 8.30 -17.92
CA ILE A 567 18.94 8.45 -19.33
C ILE A 567 19.92 9.33 -20.12
N ILE A 568 20.17 8.93 -21.36
CA ILE A 568 20.94 9.67 -22.36
C ILE A 568 20.02 9.92 -23.56
N VAL A 569 19.89 11.18 -23.95
CA VAL A 569 19.23 11.60 -25.19
C VAL A 569 20.29 12.16 -26.13
N VAL A 570 20.40 11.58 -27.31
CA VAL A 570 21.32 12.02 -28.37
C VAL A 570 20.50 12.51 -29.55
N SER A 571 20.63 13.78 -29.91
CA SER A 571 20.18 14.28 -31.21
C SER A 571 21.36 14.35 -32.17
N MET A 572 21.19 13.84 -33.38
CA MET A 572 22.21 13.78 -34.43
C MET A 572 21.66 14.45 -35.70
N GLU A 573 22.20 15.62 -36.05
CA GLU A 573 21.99 16.25 -37.35
C GLU A 573 22.96 15.59 -38.35
N ILE A 574 22.45 14.78 -39.26
CA ILE A 574 23.23 14.00 -40.21
C ILE A 574 23.49 14.79 -41.49
N LEU A 575 24.76 14.93 -41.83
CA LEU A 575 25.25 15.61 -43.02
C LEU A 575 25.88 14.56 -43.94
N ARG A 576 25.10 14.04 -44.91
CA ARG A 576 25.65 13.18 -45.95
C ARG A 576 26.39 14.05 -46.99
N PRO A 577 27.61 13.70 -47.40
CA PRO A 577 28.24 14.35 -48.53
C PRO A 577 27.40 14.09 -49.80
N GLN A 578 27.14 15.14 -50.58
CA GLN A 578 26.56 14.97 -51.92
C GLN A 578 27.68 14.57 -52.89
N SER A 579 27.36 13.74 -53.88
CA SER A 579 28.31 13.27 -54.89
C SER A 579 28.61 14.35 -55.93
N VAL A 580 29.46 15.32 -55.57
CA VAL A 580 29.94 16.38 -56.47
C VAL A 580 31.45 16.25 -56.67
N ASP A 581 31.88 16.21 -57.93
CA ASP A 581 33.28 16.34 -58.39
C ASP A 581 34.33 15.42 -57.74
N GLY A 582 34.00 14.12 -57.58
CA GLY A 582 34.97 13.01 -57.50
C GLY A 582 35.81 12.90 -56.22
N LEU A 583 35.75 13.88 -55.32
CA LEU A 583 36.38 13.83 -54.00
C LEU A 583 35.49 13.03 -53.03
N ASN A 584 35.75 11.72 -52.94
CA ASN A 584 35.07 10.84 -51.99
C ASN A 584 35.39 11.22 -50.53
N GLU A 585 34.55 12.04 -49.88
CA GLU A 585 34.49 12.09 -48.41
C GLU A 585 33.96 10.74 -47.91
N THR A 586 34.85 9.87 -47.45
CA THR A 586 34.55 8.46 -47.15
C THR A 586 33.79 8.22 -45.84
N GLY A 587 33.28 9.25 -45.17
CA GLY A 587 32.68 9.15 -43.84
C GLY A 587 31.55 10.15 -43.64
N ILE A 588 30.52 9.74 -42.90
CA ILE A 588 29.38 10.61 -42.59
C ILE A 588 29.78 11.61 -41.50
N ARG A 589 29.48 12.89 -41.78
CA ARG A 589 29.58 13.98 -40.81
C ARG A 589 28.23 14.21 -40.13
N GLY A 590 28.26 14.85 -38.98
CA GLY A 590 27.05 15.25 -38.28
C GLY A 590 27.34 15.99 -36.98
N LYS A 591 26.36 16.78 -36.55
CA LYS A 591 26.41 17.55 -35.30
C LYS A 591 25.64 16.78 -34.24
N LEU A 592 26.33 16.35 -33.19
CA LEU A 592 25.74 15.57 -32.11
C LEU A 592 25.54 16.42 -30.86
N ARG A 593 24.32 16.43 -30.33
CA ARG A 593 23.97 17.03 -29.04
C ARG A 593 23.57 15.92 -28.07
N ILE A 594 24.45 15.63 -27.11
CA ILE A 594 24.20 14.65 -26.05
C ILE A 594 23.67 15.39 -24.81
N THR A 595 22.54 14.93 -24.27
CA THR A 595 21.97 15.40 -23.00
C THR A 595 21.79 14.21 -22.06
N THR A 596 22.32 14.31 -20.85
CA THR A 596 22.26 13.26 -19.83
C THR A 596 21.42 13.71 -18.63
N ARG A 597 20.65 12.79 -18.02
CA ARG A 597 19.94 12.99 -16.74
C ARG A 597 20.09 11.76 -15.85
N CYS A 598 20.05 11.96 -14.53
CA CYS A 598 20.24 10.94 -13.51
C CYS A 598 21.52 10.09 -13.68
N LEU A 599 22.60 10.69 -14.21
CA LEU A 599 23.91 10.07 -14.41
C LEU A 599 25.00 10.89 -13.73
N TRP A 600 25.93 10.22 -13.05
CA TRP A 600 27.16 10.84 -12.56
C TRP A 600 28.16 11.02 -13.72
N LEU A 601 28.55 12.28 -13.99
CA LEU A 601 29.31 12.64 -15.19
C LEU A 601 30.83 12.74 -14.98
N ASP A 602 31.34 12.42 -13.77
CA ASP A 602 32.75 12.53 -13.37
C ASP A 602 33.40 13.86 -13.82
N LYS A 603 32.83 14.97 -13.35
CA LYS A 603 33.23 16.36 -13.69
C LYS A 603 33.27 16.66 -15.20
N GLY A 604 32.49 15.94 -16.00
CA GLY A 604 32.38 16.11 -17.46
C GLY A 604 33.08 15.01 -18.26
N LYS A 605 34.02 14.26 -17.68
CA LYS A 605 34.82 13.24 -18.39
C LYS A 605 33.95 12.17 -19.07
N LEU A 606 32.84 11.78 -18.45
CA LEU A 606 31.90 10.82 -19.07
C LEU A 606 31.19 11.45 -20.28
N LEU A 607 30.83 12.74 -20.23
CA LEU A 607 30.19 13.43 -21.34
C LEU A 607 31.16 13.58 -22.53
N ASP A 608 32.42 13.93 -22.27
CA ASP A 608 33.48 13.96 -23.28
C ASP A 608 33.69 12.58 -23.93
N ALA A 609 33.70 11.52 -23.12
CA ALA A 609 33.83 10.15 -23.60
C ALA A 609 32.62 9.74 -24.48
N LEU A 610 31.40 10.06 -24.04
CA LEU A 610 30.17 9.83 -24.80
C LEU A 610 30.19 10.56 -26.14
N HIS A 611 30.60 11.84 -26.18
CA HIS A 611 30.75 12.59 -27.43
C HIS A 611 31.78 11.93 -28.36
N LYS A 612 32.97 11.60 -27.85
CA LYS A 612 34.03 10.93 -28.64
C LYS A 612 33.56 9.59 -29.20
N ALA A 613 32.84 8.78 -28.43
CA ALA A 613 32.28 7.51 -28.88
C ALA A 613 31.14 7.70 -29.90
N ALA A 614 30.24 8.66 -29.69
CA ALA A 614 29.13 8.89 -30.61
C ALA A 614 29.60 9.41 -31.98
N HIS A 615 30.59 10.32 -32.00
CA HIS A 615 31.27 10.72 -33.24
C HIS A 615 31.97 9.53 -33.91
N ALA A 616 32.74 8.73 -33.16
CA ALA A 616 33.44 7.57 -33.73
C ALA A 616 32.48 6.51 -34.32
N ALA A 617 31.35 6.25 -33.66
CA ALA A 617 30.30 5.38 -34.18
C ALA A 617 29.68 5.94 -35.47
N LEU A 618 29.33 7.23 -35.51
CA LEU A 618 28.75 7.85 -36.70
C LEU A 618 29.74 7.82 -37.88
N SER A 619 31.01 8.19 -37.66
CA SER A 619 32.06 8.15 -38.69
C SER A 619 32.40 6.73 -39.17
N SER A 620 32.05 5.69 -38.40
CA SER A 620 32.19 4.28 -38.83
C SER A 620 31.02 3.76 -39.67
N CYS A 621 29.92 4.52 -39.80
CA CYS A 621 28.78 4.15 -40.62
C CYS A 621 29.08 4.37 -42.12
N PRO A 622 28.73 3.42 -43.03
CA PRO A 622 28.85 3.63 -44.48
C PRO A 622 27.96 4.78 -44.97
N VAL A 623 28.37 5.53 -46.01
CA VAL A 623 27.64 6.74 -46.50
C VAL A 623 26.14 6.49 -46.77
N ASN A 624 25.79 5.31 -47.28
CA ASN A 624 24.42 4.90 -47.59
C ASN A 624 23.66 4.26 -46.39
N CYS A 625 24.16 4.40 -45.17
CA CYS A 625 23.58 3.82 -43.96
C CYS A 625 22.21 4.46 -43.61
N PRO A 626 21.14 3.68 -43.42
CA PRO A 626 19.83 4.21 -43.03
C PRO A 626 19.79 4.85 -41.64
N LEU A 627 18.86 5.79 -41.47
CA LEU A 627 18.49 6.48 -40.22
C LEU A 627 18.62 5.57 -38.96
N PRO A 628 17.74 4.54 -38.86
CA PRO A 628 17.67 3.68 -37.67
C PRO A 628 18.92 2.83 -37.39
N HIS A 629 19.78 2.60 -38.40
CA HIS A 629 21.02 1.85 -38.20
C HIS A 629 22.09 2.72 -37.53
N MET A 630 22.15 4.02 -37.84
CA MET A 630 22.99 4.98 -37.12
C MET A 630 22.55 5.10 -35.66
N GLU A 631 21.24 5.32 -35.45
CA GLU A 631 20.64 5.46 -34.12
C GLU A 631 20.95 4.24 -33.24
N ARG A 632 20.73 3.04 -33.78
CA ARG A 632 21.04 1.78 -33.10
C ARG A 632 22.53 1.64 -32.80
N THR A 633 23.41 1.92 -33.77
CA THR A 633 24.87 1.75 -33.61
C THR A 633 25.42 2.66 -32.52
N VAL A 634 25.00 3.93 -32.52
CA VAL A 634 25.36 4.90 -31.48
C VAL A 634 24.74 4.51 -30.13
N SER A 635 23.45 4.13 -30.08
CA SER A 635 22.79 3.72 -28.84
C SER A 635 23.48 2.50 -28.20
N GLU A 636 23.78 1.46 -28.99
CA GLU A 636 24.49 0.28 -28.52
C GLU A 636 25.91 0.60 -28.02
N LEU A 637 26.67 1.46 -28.70
CA LEU A 637 28.02 1.83 -28.26
C LEU A 637 27.99 2.64 -26.95
N LEU A 638 27.08 3.61 -26.82
CA LEU A 638 26.98 4.43 -25.61
C LEU A 638 26.49 3.60 -24.41
N ARG A 639 25.53 2.69 -24.59
CA ARG A 639 25.15 1.69 -23.55
C ARG A 639 26.34 0.84 -23.12
N LYS A 640 27.16 0.36 -24.06
CA LYS A 640 28.39 -0.42 -23.78
C LYS A 640 29.45 0.44 -23.06
N MET A 641 29.59 1.71 -23.42
CA MET A 641 30.51 2.66 -22.77
C MET A 641 30.14 2.95 -21.32
N VAL A 642 28.90 3.35 -21.03
CA VAL A 642 28.48 3.69 -19.65
C VAL A 642 28.61 2.47 -18.74
N ARG A 643 28.19 1.29 -19.24
CA ARG A 643 28.35 0.03 -18.50
C ARG A 643 29.82 -0.30 -18.19
N LYS A 644 30.77 0.12 -19.03
CA LYS A 644 32.22 0.00 -18.76
C LYS A 644 32.75 1.09 -17.82
N TYR A 645 32.20 2.31 -17.85
CA TYR A 645 32.67 3.45 -17.05
C TYR A 645 32.16 3.43 -15.61
N SER A 646 30.88 3.09 -15.40
CA SER A 646 30.19 3.18 -14.10
C SER A 646 29.34 1.96 -13.73
N GLY A 647 29.33 0.92 -14.56
CA GLY A 647 28.50 -0.29 -14.37
C GLY A 647 27.01 -0.11 -14.72
N LYS A 648 26.54 1.14 -14.80
CA LYS A 648 25.15 1.54 -15.06
C LYS A 648 24.67 1.20 -16.47
N ARG A 649 23.36 1.03 -16.64
CA ARG A 649 22.69 0.66 -17.90
C ARG A 649 21.59 1.67 -18.27
N PRO A 650 21.93 2.97 -18.48
CA PRO A 650 20.96 4.00 -18.77
C PRO A 650 20.09 3.64 -19.98
N GLU A 651 18.90 4.21 -20.03
CA GLU A 651 18.14 4.24 -21.28
C GLU A 651 18.83 5.21 -22.25
N VAL A 652 18.93 4.84 -23.53
CA VAL A 652 19.72 5.61 -24.52
C VAL A 652 18.88 5.81 -25.78
N ILE A 653 18.19 6.94 -25.81
CA ILE A 653 17.40 7.40 -26.94
C ILE A 653 18.35 8.14 -27.89
N VAL A 654 18.36 7.73 -29.15
CA VAL A 654 19.13 8.39 -30.21
C VAL A 654 18.16 8.72 -31.33
N MET A 655 18.17 9.98 -31.76
CA MET A 655 17.36 10.50 -32.85
C MET A 655 18.29 11.05 -33.93
N ALA A 656 18.14 10.58 -35.17
CA ALA A 656 18.91 11.03 -36.32
C ALA A 656 17.99 11.74 -37.33
N VAL A 657 18.34 12.98 -37.68
CA VAL A 657 17.61 13.80 -38.65
C VAL A 657 18.57 14.22 -39.75
N GLU A 658 18.19 13.99 -41.00
CA GLU A 658 19.02 14.34 -42.16
C GLU A 658 18.84 15.83 -42.52
N ASN A 659 19.93 16.59 -42.58
CA ASN A 659 19.91 18.01 -42.97
C ASN A 659 20.70 18.25 -44.27
N PRO A 660 20.06 18.10 -45.45
CA PRO A 660 20.74 18.34 -46.73
C PRO A 660 21.16 19.81 -46.94
N GLY A 661 20.47 20.78 -46.32
CA GLY A 661 20.85 22.19 -46.39
C GLY A 661 22.06 22.54 -45.50
N GLY A 662 22.26 21.77 -44.42
CA GLY A 662 23.41 21.92 -43.52
C GLY A 662 24.76 21.68 -44.19
N VAL A 663 24.79 20.82 -45.22
CA VAL A 663 25.98 20.49 -46.02
C VAL A 663 26.51 21.75 -46.73
N LEU A 664 25.66 22.41 -47.51
CA LEU A 664 25.99 23.67 -48.20
C LEU A 664 26.45 24.77 -47.23
N THR A 665 25.90 24.77 -46.02
CA THR A 665 26.23 25.77 -44.99
C THR A 665 27.60 25.50 -44.36
N GLU A 666 27.98 24.23 -44.14
CA GLU A 666 29.34 23.87 -43.71
C GLU A 666 30.38 24.06 -44.82
N GLU A 667 30.05 23.81 -46.09
CA GLU A 667 30.94 24.07 -47.22
C GLU A 667 31.23 25.57 -47.38
N LEU A 668 30.20 26.41 -47.32
CA LEU A 668 30.38 27.87 -47.31
C LEU A 668 31.16 28.32 -46.08
N GLY A 669 30.83 27.80 -44.89
CA GLY A 669 31.53 28.10 -43.64
C GLY A 669 33.01 27.71 -43.67
N THR A 670 33.37 26.56 -44.24
CA THR A 670 34.76 26.12 -44.36
C THR A 670 35.54 26.91 -45.42
N ARG A 671 34.92 27.26 -46.55
CA ARG A 671 35.49 28.19 -47.54
C ARG A 671 35.74 29.59 -46.97
N LEU A 672 34.84 30.10 -46.14
CA LEU A 672 34.98 31.40 -45.45
C LEU A 672 35.95 31.35 -44.26
N SER A 673 36.14 30.19 -43.62
CA SER A 673 37.03 30.01 -42.46
C SER A 673 38.53 30.04 -42.79
N GLY A 674 38.92 30.10 -44.07
CA GLY A 674 40.31 30.32 -44.49
C GLY A 674 41.32 29.20 -44.15
N LYS A 675 40.86 28.01 -43.72
CA LYS A 675 41.73 26.87 -43.40
C LYS A 675 41.95 25.98 -44.62
N SER A 676 42.73 26.47 -45.57
CA SER A 676 43.25 25.65 -46.68
C SER A 676 44.22 24.59 -46.17
N ASN A 677 43.95 23.31 -46.49
CA ASN A 677 44.86 22.21 -46.19
C ASN A 677 46.02 22.20 -47.21
N THR A 678 47.17 22.77 -46.83
CA THR A 678 48.41 22.71 -47.61
C THR A 678 49.59 22.40 -46.68
N GLY A 679 50.21 21.23 -46.85
CA GLY A 679 51.37 20.83 -46.02
C GLY A 679 51.61 19.32 -45.93
N ILE A 680 52.01 18.68 -47.05
CA ILE A 680 52.61 17.34 -47.00
C ILE A 680 54.13 17.50 -47.01
N GLY A 681 54.81 17.04 -45.96
CA GLY A 681 56.20 16.57 -46.04
C GLY A 681 57.29 17.31 -45.24
N ILE A 682 57.84 16.59 -44.25
CA ILE A 682 59.28 16.54 -43.86
C ILE A 682 59.95 17.84 -43.36
N SER A 683 60.32 17.91 -42.06
CA SER A 683 61.72 18.06 -41.59
C SER A 683 61.85 18.15 -40.04
N ALA A 684 63.07 17.89 -39.55
CA ALA A 684 63.49 17.54 -38.19
C ALA A 684 63.76 18.67 -37.16
N PHE A 685 63.62 18.31 -35.87
CA PHE A 685 64.44 18.70 -34.70
C PHE A 685 64.87 20.18 -34.41
N ARG A 686 64.33 20.75 -33.31
CA ARG A 686 64.98 21.44 -32.14
C ARG A 686 63.84 21.92 -31.21
N LYS A 687 63.72 21.73 -29.89
CA LYS A 687 64.59 21.48 -28.69
C LYS A 687 64.82 22.76 -27.84
N ALA A 688 64.22 22.79 -26.64
CA ALA A 688 64.47 23.69 -25.49
C ALA A 688 63.98 25.17 -25.64
N VAL A 689 63.67 25.99 -24.61
CA VAL A 689 63.51 25.82 -23.13
C VAL A 689 62.79 27.07 -22.52
N ASP A 690 62.15 26.93 -21.34
CA ASP A 690 61.65 27.94 -20.35
C ASP A 690 60.72 29.13 -20.75
N GLY A 691 60.00 29.68 -19.76
CA GLY A 691 59.41 31.04 -19.82
C GLY A 691 58.01 31.29 -19.23
N GLN A 692 57.90 31.50 -17.90
CA GLN A 692 56.93 32.45 -17.29
C GLN A 692 57.62 33.85 -17.21
N PRO A 693 56.94 35.03 -17.03
CA PRO A 693 55.76 35.23 -16.16
C PRO A 693 54.73 36.38 -16.48
N THR A 694 53.63 36.40 -15.70
CA THR A 694 52.84 37.53 -15.12
C THR A 694 52.59 38.91 -15.76
N LYS A 695 51.29 39.33 -15.66
CA LYS A 695 50.72 40.60 -15.11
C LYS A 695 50.45 41.87 -15.98
N SER A 696 49.26 42.45 -15.71
CA SER A 696 48.83 43.88 -15.76
C SER A 696 48.82 44.61 -17.14
N HIS A 697 47.80 45.43 -17.47
CA HIS A 697 47.48 46.69 -16.78
C HIS A 697 46.03 47.22 -16.95
N LEU A 698 45.61 48.12 -16.04
CA LEU A 698 44.51 49.09 -16.18
C LEU A 698 45.04 50.34 -16.96
N ASN A 699 44.28 51.35 -17.44
CA ASN A 699 43.07 51.98 -16.88
C ASN A 699 42.40 53.00 -17.87
N SER A 700 41.35 53.71 -17.40
CA SER A 700 40.86 55.03 -17.87
C SER A 700 40.01 55.08 -19.17
N ILE A 701 39.08 56.02 -19.42
CA ILE A 701 38.52 57.14 -18.61
C ILE A 701 37.08 57.48 -19.09
N LYS A 702 36.25 58.17 -18.29
CA LYS A 702 34.93 58.76 -18.69
C LYS A 702 35.03 60.29 -18.88
N PRO A 703 34.09 60.94 -19.60
CA PRO A 703 33.08 61.73 -18.88
C PRO A 703 31.64 61.67 -19.45
N ASN A 704 30.74 62.46 -18.85
CA ASN A 704 29.29 62.65 -19.11
C ASN A 704 29.02 63.38 -20.46
N GLY A 705 27.79 63.53 -21.00
CA GLY A 705 26.43 63.12 -20.59
C GLY A 705 25.38 64.21 -20.88
N ASN A 706 24.08 63.85 -21.03
CA ASN A 706 22.89 64.74 -21.15
C ASN A 706 22.79 65.59 -22.46
N ASP A 707 21.63 66.00 -23.03
CA ASP A 707 20.18 65.82 -22.72
C ASP A 707 19.28 65.93 -24.00
N ASP A 708 17.98 65.58 -23.84
CA ASP A 708 16.73 66.09 -24.48
C ASP A 708 16.29 65.93 -25.98
N PHE A 709 15.15 65.22 -26.11
CA PHE A 709 13.85 65.50 -26.79
C PHE A 709 13.61 65.79 -28.31
N HIS A 710 12.55 65.09 -28.81
CA HIS A 710 11.49 65.48 -29.79
C HIS A 710 11.86 65.84 -31.26
N SER A 711 10.97 65.70 -32.26
CA SER A 711 9.67 65.00 -32.42
C SER A 711 9.36 64.78 -33.92
N GLU A 712 8.31 63.98 -34.24
CA GLU A 712 7.44 64.14 -35.44
C GLU A 712 8.05 63.98 -36.87
N ASP A 713 7.31 63.67 -37.94
CA ASP A 713 6.04 62.93 -38.08
C ASP A 713 5.93 62.39 -39.53
N ASN A 714 5.14 61.32 -39.77
CA ASN A 714 4.26 61.08 -40.94
C ASN A 714 3.81 59.61 -41.11
N SER A 715 2.82 59.40 -41.99
CA SER A 715 1.73 58.45 -41.75
C SER A 715 1.15 57.75 -43.00
N SER A 716 0.06 57.00 -42.76
CA SER A 716 -1.00 56.56 -43.71
C SER A 716 -0.83 55.28 -44.57
N GLN A 717 -1.75 54.34 -44.30
CA GLN A 717 -2.63 53.63 -45.26
C GLN A 717 -2.27 52.25 -45.90
N GLU A 718 -2.64 51.21 -45.13
CA GLU A 718 -3.88 50.41 -45.30
C GLU A 718 -4.02 49.17 -46.23
N SER A 719 -4.85 48.24 -45.71
CA SER A 719 -5.63 47.18 -46.38
C SER A 719 -4.92 45.89 -46.84
N GLN A 720 -5.53 44.69 -46.76
CA GLN A 720 -6.42 44.08 -45.74
C GLN A 720 -6.50 42.55 -46.03
N GLY A 721 -6.69 41.67 -45.03
CA GLY A 721 -6.90 40.24 -45.32
C GLY A 721 -6.76 39.21 -44.18
N PHE A 722 -7.80 39.10 -43.34
CA PHE A 722 -8.17 37.95 -42.47
C PHE A 722 -7.11 37.20 -41.60
N CYS A 723 -7.40 37.14 -40.29
CA CYS A 723 -6.86 36.15 -39.36
C CYS A 723 -7.90 35.85 -38.27
N ILE A 724 -7.93 34.64 -37.71
CA ILE A 724 -8.89 34.19 -36.67
C ILE A 724 -8.13 33.82 -35.39
N LYS A 725 -8.53 34.36 -34.23
CA LYS A 725 -8.10 33.93 -32.88
C LYS A 725 -9.25 34.04 -31.85
N PRO A 726 -9.23 33.23 -30.76
CA PRO A 726 -10.34 33.11 -29.81
C PRO A 726 -10.31 34.10 -28.64
N GLU A 727 -11.39 34.06 -27.86
CA GLU A 727 -11.83 35.06 -26.87
C GLU A 727 -11.14 35.03 -25.49
N ARG A 728 -11.44 36.07 -24.68
CA ARG A 728 -11.08 36.26 -23.27
C ARG A 728 -12.18 37.12 -22.62
N LEU A 729 -12.67 36.77 -21.42
CA LEU A 729 -13.83 37.43 -20.79
C LEU A 729 -13.54 37.96 -19.36
N LEU A 730 -14.13 39.13 -19.07
CA LEU A 730 -14.23 39.94 -17.83
C LEU A 730 -15.31 41.03 -18.09
N PRO A 731 -15.88 41.74 -17.09
CA PRO A 731 -16.04 41.48 -15.64
C PRO A 731 -17.53 41.58 -15.20
N GLU A 732 -17.81 42.18 -14.03
CA GLU A 732 -19.09 42.23 -13.28
C GLU A 732 -19.96 43.48 -13.56
N GLU A 733 -21.25 43.47 -13.15
CA GLU A 733 -21.90 44.57 -12.40
C GLU A 733 -23.20 44.12 -11.67
N ASP A 734 -23.74 44.99 -10.80
CA ASP A 734 -24.76 44.71 -9.76
C ASP A 734 -26.24 44.57 -10.22
N TYR A 735 -27.10 44.03 -9.34
CA TYR A 735 -28.45 44.59 -9.07
C TYR A 735 -29.09 44.10 -7.76
N ILE A 736 -29.81 45.00 -7.07
CA ILE A 736 -30.59 44.73 -5.82
C ILE A 736 -32.10 44.75 -6.11
N PRO A 737 -32.90 43.91 -5.42
CA PRO A 737 -34.18 44.39 -4.88
C PRO A 737 -34.41 44.00 -3.40
N SER A 738 -35.41 44.61 -2.75
CA SER A 738 -35.58 44.66 -1.29
C SER A 738 -36.87 44.01 -0.77
N ASN A 739 -36.87 43.73 0.54
CA ASN A 739 -37.98 43.52 1.48
C ASN A 739 -39.36 43.03 0.99
N SER A 740 -39.80 41.91 1.56
CA SER A 740 -41.16 41.83 2.14
C SER A 740 -41.14 41.00 3.43
N THR A 741 -42.09 41.26 4.33
CA THR A 741 -42.18 40.71 5.68
C THR A 741 -43.34 39.72 5.75
N GLU A 742 -43.21 38.61 6.48
CA GLU A 742 -44.14 38.25 7.58
C GLU A 742 -43.74 36.98 8.33
N MET A 743 -44.40 36.76 9.46
CA MET A 743 -44.09 35.74 10.46
C MET A 743 -44.78 34.40 10.14
N ASN A 744 -44.19 33.31 10.62
CA ASN A 744 -44.93 32.48 11.59
C ASN A 744 -44.00 31.69 12.50
N SER A 745 -44.32 31.71 13.78
CA SER A 745 -43.68 30.91 14.83
C SER A 745 -44.17 29.46 14.79
N PHE A 746 -43.26 28.52 14.98
CA PHE A 746 -43.60 27.23 15.57
C PHE A 746 -42.58 26.91 16.65
N ASP A 747 -43.04 27.02 17.90
CA ASP A 747 -42.31 26.50 19.05
C ASP A 747 -42.20 24.98 18.95
N ASN A 748 -41.10 24.43 19.45
CA ASN A 748 -41.05 23.03 19.84
C ASN A 748 -40.00 22.88 20.95
N GLU A 749 -40.47 22.94 22.20
CA GLU A 749 -39.68 22.57 23.37
C GLU A 749 -39.31 21.08 23.33
N GLY A 750 -38.34 20.67 24.15
CA GLY A 750 -38.12 19.26 24.47
C GLY A 750 -36.95 18.57 23.77
N LEU A 751 -35.72 19.02 24.06
CA LEU A 751 -34.56 18.11 24.06
C LEU A 751 -33.45 18.44 25.08
N GLU A 752 -33.79 19.11 26.19
CA GLU A 752 -32.95 19.11 27.40
C GLU A 752 -33.45 18.03 28.37
N ASP A 753 -32.89 16.81 28.27
CA ASP A 753 -32.80 15.89 29.43
C ASP A 753 -31.86 14.69 29.18
N PHE A 754 -30.57 14.96 28.93
CA PHE A 754 -29.52 13.95 29.07
C PHE A 754 -28.22 14.58 29.58
N TRP A 755 -27.60 13.91 30.56
CA TRP A 755 -26.32 14.19 31.24
C TRP A 755 -26.33 15.10 32.47
N ARG A 756 -26.03 14.47 33.63
CA ARG A 756 -25.59 15.02 34.94
C ARG A 756 -26.72 15.54 35.86
N PRO A 757 -26.48 15.69 37.19
CA PRO A 757 -25.22 15.47 37.93
C PRO A 757 -25.32 14.49 39.12
N PHE A 758 -24.14 14.04 39.59
CA PHE A 758 -23.87 13.97 41.03
C PHE A 758 -22.46 14.51 41.29
N ILE A 759 -22.37 15.54 42.13
CA ILE A 759 -21.15 16.05 42.76
C ILE A 759 -21.54 16.38 44.21
N THR A 760 -20.70 15.99 45.17
CA THR A 760 -20.69 16.60 46.50
C THR A 760 -19.26 16.57 47.04
N PRO A 761 -18.68 17.69 47.47
CA PRO A 761 -17.29 17.74 47.92
C PRO A 761 -17.17 17.62 49.44
N THR A 762 -16.07 17.04 49.91
CA THR A 762 -15.57 17.25 51.29
C THR A 762 -14.04 17.19 51.35
N SER A 763 -13.47 18.10 52.12
CA SER A 763 -12.11 18.09 52.65
C SER A 763 -12.19 18.76 54.03
N PRO A 764 -11.27 18.46 54.98
CA PRO A 764 -10.15 19.39 55.13
C PRO A 764 -8.81 18.73 55.54
N ALA A 765 -7.79 19.59 55.64
CA ALA A 765 -6.36 19.30 55.83
C ALA A 765 -5.95 18.67 57.17
N ASN A 766 -4.68 18.19 57.22
CA ASN A 766 -3.72 18.75 58.18
C ASN A 766 -2.25 18.65 57.68
N GLU A 767 -1.28 19.13 58.48
CA GLU A 767 0.04 19.62 58.05
C GLU A 767 1.25 18.67 58.29
N LEU A 768 2.44 19.13 57.83
CA LEU A 768 3.75 19.24 58.54
C LEU A 768 5.03 18.54 58.00
N ALA A 769 6.14 19.26 58.20
CA ALA A 769 7.55 18.82 58.37
C ALA A 769 8.44 18.39 57.17
N LYS A 770 8.97 19.40 56.46
CA LYS A 770 10.38 19.85 56.43
C LYS A 770 11.61 18.91 56.21
N ASP A 771 12.57 19.50 55.48
CA ASP A 771 14.04 19.32 55.46
C ASP A 771 14.56 17.94 54.93
N ASN A 772 15.76 17.80 54.35
CA ASN A 772 16.96 18.66 54.37
C ASN A 772 17.77 18.67 53.04
N GLU A 773 18.83 19.47 52.98
CA GLU A 773 19.67 19.78 51.80
C GLU A 773 20.73 18.70 51.44
N GLY A 774 21.33 18.81 50.24
CA GLY A 774 22.52 18.03 49.84
C GLY A 774 23.01 18.33 48.41
N SER A 775 24.23 18.86 48.27
CA SER A 775 24.81 19.36 47.01
C SER A 775 26.00 18.47 46.54
N VAL A 776 26.10 18.07 45.26
CA VAL A 776 26.79 18.73 44.12
C VAL A 776 28.18 18.13 43.79
N GLN A 777 28.48 18.14 42.48
CA GLN A 777 29.79 18.03 41.80
C GLN A 777 30.38 16.67 41.41
N GLN A 778 31.09 16.75 40.28
CA GLN A 778 31.88 15.72 39.61
C GLN A 778 33.37 16.01 39.85
N SER A 779 34.22 14.98 39.77
CA SER A 779 35.55 15.14 39.18
C SER A 779 36.08 13.81 38.65
N LYS A 780 36.99 13.87 37.69
CA LYS A 780 37.76 12.72 37.20
C LYS A 780 39.04 12.60 38.03
N ASN A 781 39.65 11.41 38.05
CA ASN A 781 41.09 11.36 37.79
C ASN A 781 41.55 10.05 37.18
N THR A 782 42.69 10.12 36.49
CA THR A 782 43.43 9.01 35.90
C THR A 782 44.65 8.72 36.78
N LEU A 783 45.18 7.50 36.76
CA LEU A 783 46.62 7.25 36.91
C LEU A 783 46.98 5.85 36.36
N GLU A 784 48.27 5.66 36.05
CA GLU A 784 48.82 4.51 35.31
C GLU A 784 49.73 3.65 36.23
N ILE A 785 50.79 3.05 35.64
CA ILE A 785 52.07 2.64 36.26
C ILE A 785 52.26 1.13 36.58
N THR A 786 52.84 0.44 35.57
CA THR A 786 54.01 -0.51 35.61
C THR A 786 53.95 -1.89 36.29
N ASN A 787 54.80 -2.86 35.96
CA ASN A 787 55.52 -3.26 34.70
C ASN A 787 56.26 -4.61 34.96
N GLU A 788 56.89 -5.20 33.93
CA GLU A 788 57.92 -6.28 33.99
C GLU A 788 57.48 -7.65 34.57
N GLY A 789 58.04 -8.81 34.21
CA GLY A 789 59.04 -9.19 33.18
C GLY A 789 58.86 -10.70 32.87
N GLU A 790 59.64 -11.39 32.04
CA GLU A 790 60.84 -11.05 31.25
C GLU A 790 60.81 -11.74 29.87
N GLU A 791 61.83 -11.52 29.04
CA GLU A 791 61.97 -12.04 27.67
C GLU A 791 62.73 -13.39 27.59
N VAL A 792 63.00 -13.88 26.37
CA VAL A 792 64.37 -14.06 25.80
C VAL A 792 64.39 -15.11 24.66
N SER A 793 64.55 -14.60 23.42
CA SER A 793 65.33 -15.18 22.30
C SER A 793 64.91 -16.53 21.62
N ASP A 794 65.26 -16.82 20.35
CA ASP A 794 65.77 -15.92 19.28
C ASP A 794 65.52 -16.41 17.83
N ASP A 795 65.92 -15.51 16.92
CA ASP A 795 66.35 -15.67 15.52
C ASP A 795 65.29 -15.75 14.40
N LYS A 796 65.75 -15.39 13.19
CA LYS A 796 64.98 -14.72 12.13
C LYS A 796 65.31 -15.23 10.73
N SER A 797 64.57 -14.68 9.76
CA SER A 797 64.97 -14.51 8.35
C SER A 797 64.79 -15.76 7.47
N LEU A 798 64.60 -15.71 6.15
CA LEU A 798 64.26 -14.65 5.16
C LEU A 798 63.78 -15.43 3.90
N LYS A 799 62.77 -15.06 3.07
CA LYS A 799 62.70 -13.86 2.21
C LYS A 799 61.32 -13.69 1.54
N THR A 800 60.76 -12.48 1.66
CA THR A 800 60.11 -11.63 0.62
C THR A 800 59.16 -12.19 -0.46
N SER A 801 57.88 -11.76 -0.33
CA SER A 801 57.10 -10.94 -1.28
C SER A 801 56.29 -11.52 -2.47
N ASN A 802 54.96 -11.28 -2.37
CA ASN A 802 53.95 -11.04 -3.43
C ASN A 802 53.54 -12.22 -4.34
N SER A 803 52.27 -12.38 -4.76
CA SER A 803 51.06 -11.54 -4.59
C SER A 803 49.76 -12.36 -4.36
N ASP A 804 48.65 -11.62 -4.20
CA ASP A 804 47.24 -12.00 -4.41
C ASP A 804 46.41 -12.73 -3.33
N VAL A 805 45.26 -12.10 -3.07
CA VAL A 805 44.28 -12.27 -2.01
C VAL A 805 43.55 -13.62 -2.04
N LYS A 806 43.33 -14.24 -0.85
CA LYS A 806 42.27 -15.23 -0.60
C LYS A 806 41.52 -14.93 0.72
N PRO A 807 40.22 -15.29 0.84
CA PRO A 807 39.34 -14.78 1.89
C PRO A 807 39.53 -15.41 3.27
N VAL A 808 39.20 -14.65 4.32
CA VAL A 808 39.31 -15.04 5.74
C VAL A 808 38.27 -16.12 6.11
N LYS A 809 38.68 -17.05 6.98
CA LYS A 809 37.90 -18.26 7.34
C LYS A 809 36.72 -17.96 8.26
N ARG A 810 35.66 -18.78 8.17
CA ARG A 810 34.44 -18.70 8.99
C ARG A 810 34.73 -18.96 10.47
N ASN A 811 34.07 -18.20 11.34
CA ASN A 811 34.20 -18.28 12.80
C ASN A 811 33.42 -19.48 13.38
N LYS A 812 34.00 -20.69 13.31
CA LYS A 812 33.39 -21.93 13.83
C LYS A 812 33.68 -22.09 15.33
N TRP A 813 32.66 -22.46 16.10
CA TRP A 813 32.81 -22.88 17.50
C TRP A 813 33.30 -24.32 17.61
N LYS A 814 34.12 -24.62 18.62
CA LYS A 814 34.55 -26.01 18.92
C LYS A 814 33.59 -26.67 19.92
N PRO A 815 33.51 -28.02 19.97
CA PRO A 815 32.61 -28.72 20.89
C PRO A 815 32.83 -28.41 22.37
N GLU A 816 34.06 -28.16 22.77
CA GLU A 816 34.48 -27.89 24.16
C GLU A 816 34.06 -26.48 24.59
N GLU A 817 34.19 -25.50 23.68
CA GLU A 817 33.72 -24.12 23.87
C GLU A 817 32.19 -24.08 24.07
N ILE A 818 31.45 -24.94 23.36
CA ILE A 818 30.00 -25.07 23.50
C ILE A 818 29.64 -25.64 24.88
N LYS A 819 30.29 -26.73 25.33
CA LYS A 819 30.05 -27.29 26.67
C LYS A 819 30.38 -26.29 27.78
N LYS A 820 31.48 -25.53 27.67
CA LYS A 820 31.86 -24.52 28.68
C LYS A 820 30.85 -23.37 28.72
N LEU A 821 30.35 -22.91 27.57
CA LEU A 821 29.27 -21.91 27.51
C LEU A 821 28.00 -22.41 28.22
N ILE A 822 27.58 -23.66 27.96
CA ILE A 822 26.40 -24.26 28.58
C ILE A 822 26.58 -24.35 30.10
N GLN A 823 27.73 -24.85 30.58
CA GLN A 823 28.04 -24.96 32.01
C GLN A 823 28.02 -23.59 32.72
N LEU A 824 28.66 -22.56 32.14
CA LEU A 824 28.70 -21.21 32.72
C LEU A 824 27.31 -20.55 32.72
N ARG A 825 26.53 -20.74 31.66
CA ARG A 825 25.16 -20.23 31.57
C ARG A 825 24.19 -20.97 32.50
N GLY A 826 24.43 -22.24 32.79
CA GLY A 826 23.70 -23.02 33.80
C GLY A 826 23.94 -22.50 35.22
N LYS A 827 25.22 -22.29 35.60
CA LYS A 827 25.60 -21.72 36.91
C LYS A 827 24.99 -20.35 37.23
N LEU A 828 24.55 -19.62 36.19
CA LEU A 828 23.95 -18.29 36.31
C LEU A 828 22.44 -18.28 36.05
N HIS A 829 21.76 -19.44 35.99
CA HIS A 829 20.38 -19.52 35.50
C HIS A 829 19.42 -18.56 36.22
N ASP A 830 19.38 -18.59 37.53
CA ASP A 830 18.41 -17.84 38.34
C ASP A 830 18.67 -16.32 38.26
N ARG A 831 19.96 -15.94 38.29
CA ARG A 831 20.40 -14.56 38.03
C ARG A 831 19.95 -14.08 36.65
N PHE A 832 20.00 -14.94 35.64
CA PHE A 832 19.48 -14.62 34.31
C PHE A 832 17.96 -14.46 34.28
N GLN A 833 17.19 -15.18 35.10
CA GLN A 833 15.73 -14.98 35.14
C GLN A 833 15.37 -13.61 35.68
N VAL A 834 15.87 -13.26 36.88
CA VAL A 834 15.46 -12.05 37.62
C VAL A 834 16.08 -10.75 37.11
N ALA A 835 17.29 -10.77 36.53
CA ALA A 835 18.03 -9.54 36.23
C ALA A 835 17.44 -8.69 35.08
N LYS A 836 16.96 -7.48 35.40
CA LYS A 836 16.80 -6.38 34.43
C LYS A 836 18.19 -5.95 33.93
N GLY A 837 18.47 -6.14 32.64
CA GLY A 837 19.77 -5.80 32.04
C GLY A 837 20.74 -6.98 31.89
N ARG A 838 20.26 -8.12 31.38
CA ARG A 838 20.98 -9.41 31.19
C ARG A 838 22.33 -9.38 30.45
N MET A 839 22.87 -8.23 30.00
CA MET A 839 24.14 -8.15 29.25
C MET A 839 25.37 -8.26 30.15
N ALA A 840 25.35 -7.69 31.37
CA ALA A 840 26.45 -7.84 32.34
C ALA A 840 26.73 -9.32 32.69
N LEU A 841 25.70 -10.17 32.69
CA LEU A 841 25.85 -11.61 32.88
C LEU A 841 26.49 -12.32 31.67
N TRP A 842 26.39 -11.77 30.46
CA TRP A 842 27.15 -12.26 29.29
C TRP A 842 28.59 -11.74 29.27
N GLU A 843 28.86 -10.58 29.88
CA GLU A 843 30.21 -10.07 30.12
C GLU A 843 30.93 -10.91 31.19
N GLU A 844 30.23 -11.32 32.25
CA GLU A 844 30.70 -12.28 33.25
C GLU A 844 31.04 -13.64 32.61
N ILE A 845 30.16 -14.20 31.77
CA ILE A 845 30.43 -15.43 31.00
C ILE A 845 31.62 -15.25 30.06
N SER A 846 31.66 -14.16 29.28
CA SER A 846 32.74 -13.88 28.32
C SER A 846 34.10 -13.75 29.01
N THR A 847 34.15 -13.11 30.18
CA THR A 847 35.36 -12.97 31.00
C THR A 847 35.80 -14.33 31.56
N SER A 848 34.87 -15.15 32.07
CA SER A 848 35.20 -16.51 32.52
C SER A 848 35.69 -17.40 31.38
N MET A 849 35.11 -17.28 30.18
CA MET A 849 35.60 -18.03 29.01
C MET A 849 36.97 -17.54 28.55
N LEU A 850 37.24 -16.24 28.62
CA LEU A 850 38.58 -15.68 28.33
C LEU A 850 39.65 -16.19 29.31
N ALA A 851 39.31 -16.36 30.59
CA ALA A 851 40.20 -16.97 31.58
C ALA A 851 40.50 -18.46 31.30
N ASP A 852 39.57 -19.18 30.66
CA ASP A 852 39.81 -20.53 30.10
C ASP A 852 40.58 -20.52 28.75
N GLY A 853 41.06 -19.35 28.29
CA GLY A 853 41.72 -19.19 26.99
C GLY A 853 40.76 -19.11 25.78
N ILE A 854 39.45 -19.07 26.01
CA ILE A 854 38.41 -19.09 24.98
C ILE A 854 37.95 -17.65 24.67
N ASN A 855 38.65 -16.97 23.76
CA ASN A 855 38.31 -15.61 23.34
C ASN A 855 37.00 -15.57 22.52
N ARG A 856 35.89 -15.27 23.21
CA ARG A 856 34.53 -15.14 22.65
C ARG A 856 33.84 -13.94 23.28
N SER A 857 33.32 -13.02 22.48
CA SER A 857 32.69 -11.79 23.00
C SER A 857 31.30 -12.05 23.61
N PRO A 858 30.79 -11.16 24.49
CA PRO A 858 29.48 -11.35 25.15
C PRO A 858 28.33 -11.57 24.14
N GLY A 859 28.36 -10.82 23.03
CA GLY A 859 27.39 -10.96 21.94
C GLY A 859 27.50 -12.29 21.19
N GLN A 860 28.71 -12.85 21.04
CA GLN A 860 28.92 -14.18 20.44
C GLN A 860 28.38 -15.28 21.37
N CYS A 861 28.68 -15.20 22.67
CA CYS A 861 28.16 -16.14 23.68
C CYS A 861 26.62 -16.14 23.73
N LYS A 862 26.01 -14.95 23.78
CA LYS A 862 24.56 -14.76 23.69
C LYS A 862 23.95 -15.34 22.41
N SER A 863 24.59 -15.12 21.26
CA SER A 863 24.12 -15.58 19.95
C SER A 863 24.18 -17.11 19.81
N LEU A 864 25.26 -17.73 20.29
CA LEU A 864 25.34 -19.19 20.34
C LEU A 864 24.28 -19.75 21.30
N TRP A 865 24.13 -19.21 22.51
CA TRP A 865 23.11 -19.69 23.46
C TRP A 865 21.69 -19.63 22.89
N ALA A 866 21.30 -18.54 22.25
CA ALA A 866 20.00 -18.45 21.57
C ALA A 866 19.83 -19.54 20.50
N SER A 867 20.89 -19.87 19.76
CA SER A 867 20.89 -20.95 18.76
C SER A 867 20.77 -22.35 19.40
N LEU A 868 21.37 -22.56 20.58
CA LEU A 868 21.25 -23.80 21.35
C LEU A 868 19.83 -23.98 21.90
N VAL A 869 19.20 -22.93 22.42
CA VAL A 869 17.81 -22.96 22.92
C VAL A 869 16.84 -23.33 21.81
N VAL A 870 16.90 -22.64 20.65
CA VAL A 870 16.04 -22.96 19.49
C VAL A 870 16.24 -24.40 19.03
N LYS A 871 17.47 -24.93 19.07
CA LYS A 871 17.71 -26.35 18.74
C LYS A 871 17.15 -27.30 19.82
N PHE A 872 17.28 -26.99 21.10
CA PHE A 872 16.68 -27.79 22.18
C PHE A 872 15.15 -27.90 22.01
N GLU A 873 14.48 -26.78 21.72
CA GLU A 873 13.03 -26.72 21.44
C GLU A 873 12.57 -27.47 20.18
N GLN A 874 13.48 -27.77 19.25
CA GLN A 874 13.22 -28.59 18.07
C GLN A 874 13.36 -30.09 18.39
N GLU A 875 14.46 -30.46 19.06
CA GLU A 875 14.74 -31.86 19.41
C GLU A 875 13.74 -32.39 20.47
N SER A 876 13.32 -31.56 21.44
CA SER A 876 12.40 -31.95 22.53
C SER A 876 10.96 -32.25 22.09
N LYS A 877 10.57 -31.76 20.90
CA LYS A 877 9.30 -32.02 20.22
C LYS A 877 9.35 -33.27 19.32
N SER A 878 10.51 -33.89 19.15
CA SER A 878 10.65 -35.16 18.43
C SER A 878 10.37 -36.36 19.36
N GLU A 879 10.00 -37.51 18.78
CA GLU A 879 9.76 -38.74 19.56
C GLU A 879 11.08 -39.43 19.99
N ASN A 880 12.23 -39.06 19.43
CA ASN A 880 13.55 -39.66 19.71
C ASN A 880 14.44 -38.75 20.58
N LYS A 881 13.93 -38.36 21.75
CA LYS A 881 14.45 -37.31 22.69
C LYS A 881 15.83 -37.55 23.35
N SER A 882 16.80 -38.15 22.67
CA SER A 882 18.14 -38.40 23.24
C SER A 882 19.24 -38.65 22.19
N LYS A 883 18.95 -39.41 21.12
CA LYS A 883 20.01 -40.01 20.26
C LYS A 883 20.61 -39.10 19.18
N SER A 884 20.13 -37.86 19.06
CA SER A 884 20.48 -36.93 17.96
C SER A 884 21.59 -35.93 18.33
N TRP A 885 21.60 -35.41 19.55
CA TRP A 885 22.31 -34.15 19.86
C TRP A 885 23.08 -34.20 21.19
N PRO A 886 24.43 -34.10 21.19
CA PRO A 886 25.29 -34.37 22.36
C PRO A 886 25.30 -33.26 23.44
N TYR A 887 24.34 -32.34 23.38
CA TYR A 887 24.10 -31.27 24.36
C TYR A 887 22.67 -31.31 24.92
N PHE A 888 21.83 -32.27 24.50
CA PHE A 888 20.41 -32.30 24.86
C PHE A 888 20.20 -32.39 26.37
N ASP A 889 20.88 -33.33 27.03
CA ASP A 889 20.75 -33.55 28.49
C ASP A 889 21.31 -32.36 29.29
N GLU A 890 22.44 -31.81 28.86
CA GLU A 890 23.09 -30.62 29.45
C GLU A 890 22.22 -29.37 29.34
N MET A 891 21.49 -29.21 28.23
CA MET A 891 20.50 -28.14 28.04
C MET A 891 19.21 -28.42 28.83
N SER A 892 18.75 -29.66 28.87
CA SER A 892 17.52 -30.05 29.58
C SER A 892 17.62 -29.73 31.06
N GLY A 893 18.71 -30.12 31.73
CA GLY A 893 18.94 -29.82 33.15
C GLY A 893 19.05 -28.33 33.50
N ILE A 894 19.16 -27.45 32.50
CA ILE A 894 19.15 -25.98 32.67
C ILE A 894 17.78 -25.38 32.31
N LEU A 895 16.94 -26.06 31.54
CA LEU A 895 15.68 -25.51 31.00
C LEU A 895 14.42 -26.18 31.52
N SER A 896 14.48 -27.38 32.09
CA SER A 896 13.30 -28.08 32.64
C SER A 896 12.90 -27.62 34.05
N GLY A 897 13.60 -26.65 34.65
CA GLY A 897 13.31 -26.13 35.99
C GLY A 897 12.30 -24.97 36.03
N SER A 898 11.54 -24.74 34.95
CA SER A 898 10.71 -23.53 34.78
C SER A 898 9.20 -23.77 34.71
N GLU A 899 8.69 -24.96 35.08
CA GLU A 899 7.25 -25.28 35.02
C GLU A 899 6.53 -25.16 36.40
N ASP A 900 7.25 -25.18 37.53
CA ASP A 900 6.68 -25.26 38.88
C ASP A 900 6.39 -23.90 39.60
N VAL A 901 6.45 -22.76 38.91
CA VAL A 901 6.26 -21.42 39.53
C VAL A 901 5.25 -20.56 38.78
N ALA A 902 4.04 -21.11 38.58
CA ALA A 902 2.94 -20.44 37.87
C ALA A 902 1.55 -20.65 38.51
N THR A 903 1.49 -20.80 39.85
CA THR A 903 0.24 -20.85 40.62
C THR A 903 0.32 -20.09 41.95
N GLU A 904 0.33 -18.75 41.87
CA GLU A 904 -0.16 -17.81 42.90
C GLU A 904 -0.43 -16.44 42.26
#